data_AF-M7WRG0-F1
#
_entry.id   AF-M7WRG0-F1
#
_cell.length_a   1.000
_cell.length_b   1.000
_cell.length_c   1.000
_cell.angle_alpha   90.00
_cell.angle_beta   90.00
_cell.angle_gamma   90.00
#
_symmetry.space_group_name_H-M   'P 1'
#
loop_
_entity.id
_entity.type
_entity.pdbx_description
1 polymer ?
#
loop_
_entity_poly.entity_id
_entity_poly.type
_entity_poly.pdbx_seq_one_letter_code
_entity_poly.pdbx_strand_id
1 'polypeptide(L)'
;MATAHSRPPLNTRRSSTLTFNSPGLSPGGSTSRPNNPLLHKVQRLLSANLEDGGTRAALDTLGEQEGAEEVPKSTGGAANGAGVQGAGAALKRGGLRKEVEGKMAEGSREFLQAFSEVNDKLSMLQSHLDAMHVCCDEVQTELEKANTGTRYLLEHAEGLRQQRATAAVQQSLVHVFLARFTLSDAELRALTSREVPVGPELFAAMDKTERIRADCRALLSGEAGEGTQAGLDIMEYTAHHLEAGYTKIYKWLTFEARGFAKDVLEVSATVREAVSRLKSRPEMLSEVLTVLGTTRSTSILNLFLDALTRGGPNGLPRPIELHAHDPIRYIGDMLAWLHQAMAGEREFLESLFGTKGDDEKVARRVGEVHALSRHRRVKTGVEGAEKARTDWDRIKKLLDKDFEGCGRPLKIRVQQTIKSQESPIMAYRIATLIHFYKVTMERTIGEDALMSSVLGEIMDSAYEAFFGTLQAQGRSLLRFIQPPAAALSAPTQLRDVLSTLREIMSVYATSLIENESTTATTLTKREEDFKDVLDAALDPALEMCGKMAAMRQAEWDRAVFWINCDESVLGTLEGYDFVGARRRAVEEDEAKYVESLTAEHHCHLLKESGLEAIVAALREKDAVTLLSSLPSASPAAILAAQQAFTTFLSTVDPVSSPRLSLLPPHIAASIHADALRRVSEAYADVWDAVADPANGYEGRDSLLRRKKDEVRMLLGVQ
;
A
#
# COMPACT_ATOMS: atom_id res chain seq x y z
N MET A 1 -40.84 2.05 -10.87
CA MET A 1 -40.72 3.25 -11.75
C MET A 1 -39.94 2.79 -12.99
N ALA A 2 -40.51 2.48 -14.16
CA ALA A 2 -41.78 2.85 -14.84
C ALA A 2 -41.77 4.19 -15.60
N THR A 3 -42.39 4.21 -16.81
CA THR A 3 -42.27 5.15 -17.98
C THR A 3 -41.10 4.81 -18.94
N ALA A 4 -41.24 4.52 -20.25
CA ALA A 4 -42.36 4.43 -21.22
C ALA A 4 -43.00 5.78 -21.64
N HIS A 5 -43.31 6.12 -22.92
CA HIS A 5 -43.45 5.41 -24.23
C HIS A 5 -42.94 6.34 -25.41
N SER A 6 -43.01 6.13 -26.76
CA SER A 6 -43.45 5.06 -27.71
C SER A 6 -42.95 5.28 -29.16
N ARG A 7 -42.61 4.18 -29.88
CA ARG A 7 -43.11 3.66 -31.22
C ARG A 7 -43.95 4.55 -32.19
N PRO A 8 -44.18 4.14 -33.48
CA PRO A 8 -43.42 3.37 -34.52
C PRO A 8 -43.66 3.96 -35.96
N PRO A 9 -43.85 3.26 -37.13
CA PRO A 9 -43.50 1.91 -37.65
C PRO A 9 -42.88 1.86 -39.09
N LEU A 10 -42.87 0.66 -39.71
CA LEU A 10 -42.54 0.24 -41.10
C LEU A 10 -41.06 -0.13 -41.37
N ASN A 11 -40.73 -1.16 -42.17
CA ASN A 11 -41.55 -2.09 -42.98
C ASN A 11 -41.07 -3.57 -42.85
N THR A 12 -41.81 -4.55 -43.38
CA THR A 12 -41.58 -6.01 -43.15
C THR A 12 -41.58 -6.87 -44.43
N ARG A 13 -40.67 -7.85 -44.50
CA ARG A 13 -40.77 -9.25 -45.04
C ARG A 13 -39.35 -9.86 -45.02
N ARG A 14 -39.08 -10.96 -44.32
CA ARG A 14 -39.54 -12.38 -44.41
C ARG A 14 -38.84 -13.21 -45.50
N SER A 15 -38.25 -14.31 -45.05
CA SER A 15 -37.60 -15.39 -45.80
C SER A 15 -38.59 -16.41 -46.38
N SER A 16 -38.16 -17.18 -47.38
CA SER A 16 -38.81 -18.41 -47.84
C SER A 16 -37.86 -19.26 -48.70
N THR A 17 -37.83 -20.57 -48.48
CA THR A 17 -37.08 -21.56 -49.27
C THR A 17 -37.97 -22.74 -49.65
N LEU A 18 -38.01 -23.10 -50.94
CA LEU A 18 -38.50 -24.37 -51.53
C LEU A 18 -40.03 -24.65 -51.31
N THR A 19 -40.82 -25.21 -52.23
CA THR A 19 -40.62 -26.39 -53.09
C THR A 19 -41.59 -26.43 -54.30
N PHE A 20 -41.26 -27.27 -55.31
CA PHE A 20 -42.13 -28.02 -56.26
C PHE A 20 -43.36 -27.40 -56.96
N ASN A 21 -43.40 -27.47 -58.31
CA ASN A 21 -44.54 -28.08 -59.05
C ASN A 21 -44.29 -28.32 -60.57
N SER A 22 -45.01 -29.30 -61.13
CA SER A 22 -45.18 -29.68 -62.56
C SER A 22 -46.53 -30.44 -62.70
N PRO A 23 -47.10 -30.81 -63.87
CA PRO A 23 -46.80 -30.50 -65.29
C PRO A 23 -48.04 -29.96 -66.10
N GLY A 24 -48.00 -29.84 -67.44
CA GLY A 24 -49.25 -29.64 -68.24
C GLY A 24 -49.20 -29.27 -69.75
N LEU A 25 -49.09 -30.27 -70.64
CA LEU A 25 -49.61 -30.42 -72.03
C LEU A 25 -49.88 -29.22 -73.03
N SER A 26 -49.21 -29.29 -74.19
CA SER A 26 -49.79 -29.32 -75.57
C SER A 26 -50.35 -28.04 -76.27
N PRO A 27 -50.64 -28.04 -77.60
CA PRO A 27 -49.75 -28.41 -78.73
C PRO A 27 -49.88 -27.53 -80.01
N GLY A 28 -48.95 -27.71 -80.98
CA GLY A 28 -49.13 -27.34 -82.41
C GLY A 28 -48.01 -26.47 -83.00
N GLY A 29 -47.70 -26.51 -84.32
CA GLY A 29 -48.12 -27.49 -85.34
C GLY A 29 -48.20 -26.93 -86.77
N SER A 30 -47.28 -27.32 -87.66
CA SER A 30 -47.44 -27.21 -89.13
C SER A 30 -46.37 -28.02 -89.88
N THR A 31 -46.73 -28.61 -91.03
CA THR A 31 -45.84 -29.36 -91.91
C THR A 31 -45.68 -28.68 -93.28
N SER A 32 -44.52 -28.85 -93.91
CA SER A 32 -44.37 -28.65 -95.36
C SER A 32 -43.35 -29.64 -95.93
N ARG A 33 -43.65 -30.24 -97.09
CA ARG A 33 -42.82 -31.23 -97.80
C ARG A 33 -42.23 -30.62 -99.10
N PRO A 34 -41.32 -31.30 -99.82
CA PRO A 34 -40.29 -30.63 -100.61
C PRO A 34 -40.71 -30.24 -102.03
N ASN A 35 -39.91 -29.37 -102.65
CA ASN A 35 -39.93 -29.09 -104.09
C ASN A 35 -38.51 -29.21 -104.66
N ASN A 36 -38.20 -30.31 -105.36
CA ASN A 36 -36.98 -30.45 -106.15
C ASN A 36 -37.37 -30.62 -107.64
N PRO A 37 -37.32 -29.56 -108.46
CA PRO A 37 -37.94 -29.54 -109.80
C PRO A 37 -37.24 -30.43 -110.84
N LEU A 38 -36.04 -30.95 -110.55
CA LEU A 38 -35.33 -31.89 -111.42
C LEU A 38 -36.06 -33.24 -111.50
N LEU A 39 -36.62 -33.73 -110.38
CA LEU A 39 -37.30 -35.02 -110.28
C LEU A 39 -38.47 -35.11 -111.29
N HIS A 40 -39.24 -34.03 -111.41
CA HIS A 40 -40.38 -33.92 -112.31
C HIS A 40 -40.01 -33.87 -113.80
N LYS A 41 -38.77 -33.49 -114.15
CA LYS A 41 -38.25 -33.57 -115.53
C LYS A 41 -37.76 -34.98 -115.86
N VAL A 42 -37.00 -35.60 -114.95
CA VAL A 42 -36.47 -36.97 -115.14
C VAL A 42 -37.61 -37.99 -115.28
N GLN A 43 -38.62 -37.91 -114.41
CA GLN A 43 -39.79 -38.81 -114.45
C GLN A 43 -40.63 -38.69 -115.74
N ARG A 44 -40.52 -37.57 -116.48
CA ARG A 44 -41.26 -37.32 -117.74
C ARG A 44 -40.49 -37.76 -118.99
N LEU A 45 -39.19 -38.05 -118.87
CA LEU A 45 -38.36 -38.62 -119.94
C LEU A 45 -38.31 -40.15 -119.88
N LEU A 46 -38.35 -40.74 -118.68
CA LEU A 46 -38.33 -42.20 -118.47
C LEU A 46 -39.67 -42.91 -118.80
N SER A 47 -40.70 -42.18 -119.22
CA SER A 47 -42.06 -42.71 -119.44
C SER A 47 -42.47 -42.85 -120.91
N ALA A 48 -41.56 -42.65 -121.86
CA ALA A 48 -41.83 -42.75 -123.30
C ALA A 48 -41.42 -44.12 -123.86
N ASN A 49 -42.32 -45.11 -123.76
CA ASN A 49 -42.08 -46.47 -124.27
C ASN A 49 -42.59 -46.60 -125.72
N LEU A 50 -41.83 -47.26 -126.60
CA LEU A 50 -41.97 -47.15 -128.08
C LEU A 50 -42.17 -48.49 -128.81
N GLU A 51 -42.72 -49.50 -128.13
CA GLU A 51 -42.92 -50.86 -128.68
C GLU A 51 -44.30 -51.10 -129.34
N ASP A 52 -44.98 -50.05 -129.80
CA ASP A 52 -46.33 -50.20 -130.39
C ASP A 52 -46.31 -50.66 -131.86
N GLY A 53 -47.15 -51.66 -132.16
CA GLY A 53 -47.22 -52.37 -133.44
C GLY A 53 -47.64 -51.50 -134.62
N GLY A 54 -48.34 -50.39 -134.38
CA GLY A 54 -48.72 -49.43 -135.43
C GLY A 54 -47.51 -48.81 -136.15
N THR A 55 -46.41 -48.55 -135.42
CA THR A 55 -45.16 -48.02 -136.01
C THR A 55 -44.51 -49.01 -136.98
N ARG A 56 -44.72 -50.32 -136.76
CA ARG A 56 -44.16 -51.40 -137.59
C ARG A 56 -44.84 -51.50 -138.94
N ALA A 57 -46.14 -51.20 -139.03
CA ALA A 57 -46.87 -51.16 -140.29
C ALA A 57 -46.51 -49.92 -141.14
N ALA A 58 -46.30 -48.76 -140.50
CA ALA A 58 -45.98 -47.51 -141.19
C ALA A 58 -44.64 -47.54 -141.96
N LEU A 59 -43.68 -48.36 -141.51
CA LEU A 59 -42.37 -48.48 -142.13
C LEU A 59 -42.37 -49.36 -143.39
N ASP A 60 -43.25 -50.37 -143.49
CA ASP A 60 -43.41 -51.13 -144.74
C ASP A 60 -44.11 -50.28 -145.82
N THR A 61 -45.01 -49.36 -145.45
CA THR A 61 -45.70 -48.46 -146.40
C THR A 61 -44.84 -47.29 -146.91
N LEU A 62 -43.75 -46.93 -146.22
CA LEU A 62 -42.85 -45.85 -146.66
C LEU A 62 -41.73 -46.31 -147.62
N GLY A 63 -41.71 -47.59 -147.98
CA GLY A 63 -40.77 -48.14 -148.97
C GLY A 63 -41.16 -47.89 -150.44
N GLU A 64 -42.39 -47.43 -150.71
CA GLU A 64 -42.95 -47.37 -152.06
C GLU A 64 -43.28 -45.94 -152.57
N GLN A 65 -43.11 -44.90 -151.76
CA GLN A 65 -43.33 -43.50 -152.18
C GLN A 65 -42.01 -42.70 -152.30
N GLU A 66 -41.75 -42.29 -153.54
CA GLU A 66 -41.41 -40.90 -153.96
C GLU A 66 -40.26 -40.18 -153.22
N GLY A 67 -39.18 -39.73 -153.89
CA GLY A 67 -38.95 -39.61 -155.33
C GLY A 67 -39.20 -38.20 -155.90
N ALA A 68 -39.43 -37.21 -155.04
CA ALA A 68 -39.41 -35.77 -155.29
C ALA A 68 -38.93 -35.07 -153.98
N GLU A 69 -38.45 -33.82 -153.94
CA GLU A 69 -38.31 -32.76 -154.95
C GLU A 69 -37.03 -31.91 -154.67
N GLU A 70 -36.75 -30.86 -155.44
CA GLU A 70 -35.46 -30.15 -155.44
C GLU A 70 -35.39 -28.83 -154.63
N VAL A 71 -34.24 -28.58 -153.95
CA VAL A 71 -33.54 -27.26 -153.87
C VAL A 71 -34.25 -26.13 -153.05
N PRO A 72 -33.60 -25.02 -152.58
CA PRO A 72 -32.19 -24.56 -152.67
C PRO A 72 -31.41 -24.34 -151.34
N LYS A 73 -30.08 -24.17 -151.49
CA LYS A 73 -29.14 -23.13 -150.95
C LYS A 73 -29.61 -22.24 -149.76
N SER A 74 -28.78 -21.78 -148.81
CA SER A 74 -27.31 -21.69 -148.60
C SER A 74 -27.07 -21.12 -147.17
N THR A 75 -25.93 -21.10 -146.48
CA THR A 75 -24.48 -21.42 -146.71
C THR A 75 -23.92 -21.76 -145.31
N GLY A 76 -23.02 -22.73 -145.08
CA GLY A 76 -21.57 -22.69 -145.40
C GLY A 76 -20.76 -22.18 -144.19
N GLY A 77 -19.67 -22.79 -143.72
CA GLY A 77 -18.95 -24.03 -144.11
C GLY A 77 -18.23 -24.66 -142.90
N ALA A 78 -17.82 -25.94 -142.92
CA ALA A 78 -16.64 -26.52 -143.61
C ALA A 78 -15.33 -26.30 -142.82
N ALA A 79 -14.34 -27.21 -142.78
CA ALA A 79 -14.12 -28.54 -143.39
C ALA A 79 -13.36 -29.44 -142.36
N ASN A 80 -13.44 -30.78 -142.35
CA ASN A 80 -12.96 -31.77 -143.34
C ASN A 80 -11.49 -31.57 -143.79
N GLY A 81 -10.68 -32.61 -144.00
CA GLY A 81 -10.94 -34.06 -143.89
C GLY A 81 -9.72 -34.87 -144.39
N ALA A 82 -9.79 -36.21 -144.36
CA ALA A 82 -8.67 -37.10 -144.73
C ALA A 82 -9.07 -38.22 -145.70
N GLY A 83 -8.09 -38.85 -146.34
CA GLY A 83 -8.22 -40.15 -147.01
C GLY A 83 -8.41 -40.11 -148.53
N VAL A 84 -7.80 -41.07 -149.25
CA VAL A 84 -7.75 -41.13 -150.72
C VAL A 84 -8.12 -42.53 -151.24
N GLN A 85 -9.20 -42.57 -152.02
CA GLN A 85 -9.51 -43.44 -153.18
C GLN A 85 -9.41 -44.99 -153.11
N GLY A 86 -10.45 -45.62 -153.70
CA GLY A 86 -10.53 -47.02 -154.13
C GLY A 86 -11.90 -47.26 -154.79
N ALA A 87 -12.01 -48.06 -155.85
CA ALA A 87 -13.21 -48.03 -156.72
C ALA A 87 -13.68 -49.42 -157.23
N GLY A 88 -15.00 -49.55 -157.46
CA GLY A 88 -15.58 -50.43 -158.50
C GLY A 88 -16.51 -51.59 -158.08
N ALA A 89 -17.67 -51.66 -158.75
CA ALA A 89 -18.44 -52.88 -159.11
C ALA A 89 -19.20 -53.73 -158.04
N ALA A 90 -20.45 -53.30 -157.77
CA ALA A 90 -21.71 -54.03 -158.04
C ALA A 90 -22.08 -55.43 -157.42
N LEU A 91 -23.33 -55.48 -156.88
CA LEU A 91 -24.21 -56.65 -156.60
C LEU A 91 -23.83 -57.55 -155.40
N LYS A 92 -24.75 -58.08 -154.56
CA LYS A 92 -26.24 -58.17 -154.58
C LYS A 92 -26.87 -57.91 -153.18
N ARG A 93 -28.20 -57.75 -153.11
CA ARG A 93 -28.98 -57.24 -151.93
C ARG A 93 -29.07 -58.20 -150.73
N GLY A 94 -29.30 -57.64 -149.52
CA GLY A 94 -29.85 -58.41 -148.37
C GLY A 94 -29.88 -57.76 -146.97
N GLY A 95 -29.07 -56.72 -146.68
CA GLY A 95 -28.74 -56.37 -145.27
C GLY A 95 -29.56 -55.30 -144.52
N LEU A 96 -30.49 -54.59 -145.18
CA LEU A 96 -30.90 -53.25 -144.71
C LEU A 96 -31.62 -53.18 -143.34
N ARG A 97 -32.30 -54.24 -142.90
CA ARG A 97 -33.10 -54.24 -141.65
C ARG A 97 -32.23 -54.07 -140.38
N LYS A 98 -30.95 -54.43 -140.43
CA LYS A 98 -30.05 -54.42 -139.26
C LYS A 98 -29.44 -53.04 -138.98
N GLU A 99 -29.47 -52.11 -139.95
CA GLU A 99 -28.81 -50.81 -139.83
C GLU A 99 -29.67 -49.75 -139.12
N VAL A 100 -31.01 -49.85 -139.24
CA VAL A 100 -31.96 -48.91 -138.63
C VAL A 100 -32.08 -49.15 -137.11
N GLU A 101 -32.17 -50.42 -136.68
CA GLU A 101 -32.20 -50.79 -135.25
C GLU A 101 -30.90 -50.36 -134.53
N GLY A 102 -29.76 -50.29 -135.24
CA GLY A 102 -28.48 -49.81 -134.67
C GLY A 102 -28.47 -48.31 -134.33
N LYS A 103 -28.89 -47.44 -135.27
CA LYS A 103 -28.78 -45.98 -135.11
C LYS A 103 -29.70 -45.42 -134.03
N MET A 104 -30.85 -46.05 -133.77
CA MET A 104 -31.72 -45.66 -132.64
C MET A 104 -31.13 -46.05 -131.27
N ALA A 105 -30.36 -47.14 -131.21
CA ALA A 105 -29.64 -47.54 -130.00
C ALA A 105 -28.47 -46.60 -129.67
N GLU A 106 -27.78 -46.05 -130.67
CA GLU A 106 -26.72 -45.05 -130.47
C GLU A 106 -27.27 -43.73 -129.90
N GLY A 107 -28.29 -43.12 -130.52
CA GLY A 107 -28.87 -41.87 -130.02
C GLY A 107 -29.47 -41.97 -128.61
N SER A 108 -30.03 -43.13 -128.26
CA SER A 108 -30.52 -43.41 -126.89
C SER A 108 -29.38 -43.53 -125.86
N ARG A 109 -28.22 -44.02 -126.29
CA ARG A 109 -27.03 -44.23 -125.46
C ARG A 109 -26.29 -42.93 -125.16
N GLU A 110 -26.19 -42.02 -126.14
CA GLU A 110 -25.57 -40.70 -125.94
C GLU A 110 -26.34 -39.87 -124.89
N PHE A 111 -27.67 -39.86 -124.94
CA PHE A 111 -28.48 -39.08 -123.99
C PHE A 111 -28.38 -39.62 -122.54
N LEU A 112 -28.31 -40.95 -122.38
CA LEU A 112 -28.02 -41.58 -121.07
C LEU A 112 -26.63 -41.22 -120.55
N GLN A 113 -25.63 -41.19 -121.44
CA GLN A 113 -24.24 -40.88 -121.09
C GLN A 113 -24.04 -39.39 -120.69
N ALA A 114 -24.82 -38.47 -121.28
CA ALA A 114 -24.86 -37.09 -120.85
C ALA A 114 -25.58 -36.91 -119.49
N PHE A 115 -26.65 -37.67 -119.23
CA PHE A 115 -27.37 -37.60 -117.96
C PHE A 115 -26.63 -38.28 -116.80
N SER A 116 -25.81 -39.31 -117.05
CA SER A 116 -24.97 -39.92 -116.02
C SER A 116 -23.95 -38.93 -115.47
N GLU A 117 -23.27 -38.13 -116.31
CA GLU A 117 -22.28 -37.16 -115.83
C GLU A 117 -22.90 -36.08 -114.90
N VAL A 118 -24.15 -35.70 -115.14
CA VAL A 118 -24.91 -34.78 -114.26
C VAL A 118 -25.36 -35.48 -112.98
N ASN A 119 -25.82 -36.74 -113.08
CA ASN A 119 -26.20 -37.56 -111.93
C ASN A 119 -25.00 -37.80 -110.99
N ASP A 120 -23.83 -38.10 -111.54
CA ASP A 120 -22.61 -38.40 -110.78
C ASP A 120 -22.10 -37.16 -110.03
N LYS A 121 -22.18 -35.97 -110.66
CA LYS A 121 -21.87 -34.69 -110.00
C LYS A 121 -22.87 -34.32 -108.91
N LEU A 122 -24.17 -34.62 -109.10
CA LEU A 122 -25.19 -34.36 -108.10
C LEU A 122 -25.12 -35.37 -106.94
N SER A 123 -24.74 -36.61 -107.23
CA SER A 123 -24.40 -37.66 -106.26
C SER A 123 -23.18 -37.29 -105.42
N MET A 124 -22.11 -36.77 -106.04
CA MET A 124 -20.94 -36.24 -105.32
C MET A 124 -21.31 -35.04 -104.43
N LEU A 125 -22.16 -34.13 -104.90
CA LEU A 125 -22.58 -32.98 -104.09
C LEU A 125 -23.51 -33.42 -102.94
N GLN A 126 -24.31 -34.46 -103.14
CA GLN A 126 -25.08 -35.08 -102.07
C GLN A 126 -24.17 -35.81 -101.06
N SER A 127 -23.17 -36.58 -101.50
CA SER A 127 -22.23 -37.24 -100.58
C SER A 127 -21.35 -36.24 -99.82
N HIS A 128 -21.06 -35.07 -100.41
CA HIS A 128 -20.41 -33.96 -99.69
C HIS A 128 -21.35 -33.30 -98.67
N LEU A 129 -22.66 -33.20 -98.96
CA LEU A 129 -23.67 -32.72 -98.00
C LEU A 129 -23.85 -33.71 -96.84
N ASP A 130 -23.98 -35.01 -97.14
CA ASP A 130 -24.10 -36.07 -96.15
C ASP A 130 -22.83 -36.15 -95.28
N ALA A 131 -21.64 -36.05 -95.87
CA ALA A 131 -20.36 -35.97 -95.13
C ALA A 131 -20.24 -34.68 -94.28
N MET A 132 -20.76 -33.55 -94.75
CA MET A 132 -20.80 -32.31 -93.96
C MET A 132 -21.77 -32.43 -92.79
N HIS A 133 -22.94 -33.06 -92.98
CA HIS A 133 -23.89 -33.34 -91.90
C HIS A 133 -23.29 -34.29 -90.86
N VAL A 134 -22.67 -35.40 -91.28
CA VAL A 134 -21.93 -36.30 -90.38
C VAL A 134 -20.84 -35.54 -89.62
N CYS A 135 -20.03 -34.71 -90.30
CA CYS A 135 -18.99 -33.94 -89.64
C CYS A 135 -19.55 -32.90 -88.65
N CYS A 136 -20.70 -32.26 -88.95
CA CYS A 136 -21.38 -31.37 -88.01
C CYS A 136 -21.95 -32.12 -86.80
N ASP A 137 -22.52 -33.30 -86.98
CA ASP A 137 -23.04 -34.13 -85.88
C ASP A 137 -21.89 -34.73 -85.03
N GLU A 138 -20.77 -35.09 -85.64
CA GLU A 138 -19.53 -35.48 -84.95
C GLU A 138 -18.96 -34.31 -84.14
N VAL A 139 -18.84 -33.12 -84.73
CA VAL A 139 -18.38 -31.91 -84.03
C VAL A 139 -19.34 -31.49 -82.92
N GLN A 140 -20.66 -31.60 -83.12
CA GLN A 140 -21.63 -31.27 -82.08
C GLN A 140 -21.60 -32.31 -80.94
N THR A 141 -21.51 -33.61 -81.23
CA THR A 141 -21.43 -34.64 -80.18
C THR A 141 -20.09 -34.60 -79.43
N GLU A 142 -18.96 -34.28 -80.08
CA GLU A 142 -17.70 -33.98 -79.38
C GLU A 142 -17.77 -32.68 -78.57
N LEU A 143 -18.46 -31.63 -79.06
CA LEU A 143 -18.69 -30.41 -78.30
C LEU A 143 -19.58 -30.65 -77.07
N GLU A 144 -20.60 -31.51 -77.18
CA GLU A 144 -21.47 -31.90 -76.05
C GLU A 144 -20.73 -32.78 -75.02
N LYS A 145 -19.88 -33.73 -75.47
CA LYS A 145 -18.96 -34.48 -74.59
C LYS A 145 -17.95 -33.55 -73.89
N ALA A 146 -17.35 -32.61 -74.64
CA ALA A 146 -16.41 -31.64 -74.09
C ALA A 146 -17.11 -30.71 -73.07
N ASN A 147 -18.28 -30.18 -73.39
CA ASN A 147 -19.04 -29.29 -72.50
C ASN A 147 -19.52 -30.01 -71.23
N THR A 148 -20.02 -31.24 -71.34
CA THR A 148 -20.39 -32.06 -70.16
C THR A 148 -19.17 -32.44 -69.31
N GLY A 149 -18.03 -32.78 -69.93
CA GLY A 149 -16.76 -33.02 -69.24
C GLY A 149 -16.23 -31.75 -68.54
N THR A 150 -16.22 -30.61 -69.23
CA THR A 150 -15.83 -29.30 -68.65
C THR A 150 -16.77 -28.88 -67.54
N ARG A 151 -18.09 -29.13 -67.65
CA ARG A 151 -19.06 -28.88 -66.59
C ARG A 151 -18.78 -29.74 -65.35
N TYR A 152 -18.57 -31.05 -65.52
CA TYR A 152 -18.22 -31.94 -64.42
C TYR A 152 -16.91 -31.50 -63.74
N LEU A 153 -15.89 -31.13 -64.52
CA LEU A 153 -14.63 -30.60 -64.00
C LEU A 153 -14.81 -29.25 -63.27
N LEU A 154 -15.70 -28.38 -63.73
CA LEU A 154 -16.04 -27.12 -63.06
C LEU A 154 -16.75 -27.36 -61.72
N GLU A 155 -17.81 -28.17 -61.72
CA GLU A 155 -18.57 -28.51 -60.49
C GLU A 155 -17.68 -29.21 -59.46
N HIS A 156 -16.79 -30.10 -59.91
CA HIS A 156 -15.82 -30.78 -59.03
C HIS A 156 -14.72 -29.83 -58.54
N ALA A 157 -14.21 -28.93 -59.39
CA ALA A 157 -13.23 -27.92 -58.99
C ALA A 157 -13.83 -26.87 -58.04
N GLU A 158 -15.09 -26.49 -58.19
CA GLU A 158 -15.81 -25.61 -57.27
C GLU A 158 -16.05 -26.31 -55.93
N GLY A 159 -16.48 -27.57 -55.93
CA GLY A 159 -16.58 -28.39 -54.72
C GLY A 159 -15.25 -28.52 -53.97
N LEU A 160 -14.15 -28.80 -54.68
CA LEU A 160 -12.80 -28.86 -54.10
C LEU A 160 -12.30 -27.49 -53.61
N ARG A 161 -12.65 -26.39 -54.29
CA ARG A 161 -12.36 -25.03 -53.80
C ARG A 161 -13.14 -24.71 -52.53
N GLN A 162 -14.41 -25.11 -52.44
CA GLN A 162 -15.23 -24.91 -51.26
C GLN A 162 -14.70 -25.74 -50.08
N GLN A 163 -14.35 -27.01 -50.30
CA GLN A 163 -13.72 -27.87 -49.30
C GLN A 163 -12.37 -27.29 -48.81
N ARG A 164 -11.52 -26.80 -49.73
CA ARG A 164 -10.27 -26.13 -49.39
C ARG A 164 -10.50 -24.85 -48.58
N ALA A 165 -11.54 -24.06 -48.91
CA ALA A 165 -11.89 -22.88 -48.15
C ALA A 165 -12.35 -23.23 -46.72
N THR A 166 -13.23 -24.23 -46.56
CA THR A 166 -13.66 -24.69 -45.22
C THR A 166 -12.50 -25.27 -44.41
N ALA A 167 -11.61 -26.04 -45.05
CA ALA A 167 -10.42 -26.60 -44.40
C ALA A 167 -9.42 -25.51 -43.97
N ALA A 168 -9.22 -24.48 -44.79
CA ALA A 168 -8.36 -23.33 -44.44
C ALA A 168 -8.95 -22.52 -43.27
N VAL A 169 -10.27 -22.31 -43.24
CA VAL A 169 -10.95 -21.67 -42.09
C VAL A 169 -10.79 -22.52 -40.83
N GLN A 170 -11.04 -23.84 -40.90
CA GLN A 170 -10.86 -24.76 -39.78
C GLN A 170 -9.40 -24.77 -39.28
N GLN A 171 -8.41 -24.83 -40.19
CA GLN A 171 -7.00 -24.76 -39.85
C GLN A 171 -6.66 -23.44 -39.12
N SER A 172 -7.17 -22.30 -39.61
CA SER A 172 -6.95 -21.00 -38.95
C SER A 172 -7.60 -20.94 -37.55
N LEU A 173 -8.79 -21.52 -37.39
CA LEU A 173 -9.51 -21.55 -36.12
C LEU A 173 -8.83 -22.48 -35.11
N VAL A 174 -8.33 -23.65 -35.54
CA VAL A 174 -7.51 -24.54 -34.70
C VAL A 174 -6.19 -23.85 -34.29
N HIS A 175 -5.53 -23.13 -35.21
CA HIS A 175 -4.32 -22.38 -34.87
C HIS A 175 -4.59 -21.26 -33.85
N VAL A 176 -5.69 -20.52 -33.99
CA VAL A 176 -6.10 -19.49 -33.02
C VAL A 176 -6.48 -20.13 -31.67
N PHE A 177 -7.16 -21.28 -31.68
CA PHE A 177 -7.49 -22.02 -30.47
C PHE A 177 -6.23 -22.47 -29.72
N LEU A 178 -5.29 -23.16 -30.40
CA LEU A 178 -4.03 -23.59 -29.79
C LEU A 178 -3.22 -22.40 -29.28
N ALA A 179 -3.02 -21.36 -30.08
CA ALA A 179 -2.27 -20.17 -29.67
C ALA A 179 -2.88 -19.44 -28.45
N ARG A 180 -4.20 -19.58 -28.22
CA ARG A 180 -4.91 -19.00 -27.07
C ARG A 180 -4.99 -19.92 -25.86
N PHE A 181 -5.03 -21.25 -26.04
CA PHE A 181 -5.31 -22.21 -24.96
C PHE A 181 -4.16 -23.17 -24.60
N THR A 182 -3.08 -23.21 -25.39
CA THR A 182 -1.86 -23.99 -25.04
C THR A 182 -0.67 -23.07 -24.73
N LEU A 183 0.21 -23.55 -23.86
CA LEU A 183 1.52 -22.94 -23.63
C LEU A 183 2.49 -23.39 -24.72
N SER A 184 3.43 -22.51 -25.07
CA SER A 184 4.55 -22.83 -25.97
C SER A 184 5.70 -23.49 -25.19
N ASP A 185 6.58 -24.20 -25.89
CA ASP A 185 7.74 -24.85 -25.27
C ASP A 185 8.70 -23.88 -24.55
N ALA A 186 8.67 -22.59 -24.90
CA ALA A 186 9.41 -21.54 -24.18
C ALA A 186 8.76 -21.22 -22.82
N GLU A 187 7.45 -21.00 -22.80
CA GLU A 187 6.68 -20.73 -21.57
C GLU A 187 6.67 -21.95 -20.65
N LEU A 188 6.56 -23.17 -21.22
CA LEU A 188 6.65 -24.43 -20.51
C LEU A 188 8.00 -24.59 -19.81
N ARG A 189 9.11 -24.33 -20.53
CA ARG A 189 10.47 -24.35 -19.95
C ARG A 189 10.67 -23.26 -18.92
N ALA A 190 10.10 -22.07 -19.11
CA ALA A 190 10.14 -21.01 -18.11
C ALA A 190 9.49 -21.45 -16.79
N LEU A 191 8.32 -22.11 -16.85
CA LEU A 191 7.60 -22.63 -15.68
C LEU A 191 8.29 -23.85 -15.02
N THR A 192 8.87 -24.77 -15.81
CA THR A 192 9.28 -26.10 -15.31
C THR A 192 10.80 -26.35 -15.24
N SER A 193 11.61 -25.77 -16.14
CA SER A 193 13.06 -26.01 -16.14
C SER A 193 13.75 -25.28 -14.99
N ARG A 194 14.82 -25.88 -14.47
CA ARG A 194 15.72 -25.25 -13.48
C ARG A 194 16.76 -24.31 -14.11
N GLU A 195 16.97 -24.41 -15.43
CA GLU A 195 18.00 -23.68 -16.16
C GLU A 195 17.58 -22.23 -16.45
N VAL A 196 16.29 -22.00 -16.66
CA VAL A 196 15.73 -20.65 -16.83
C VAL A 196 15.60 -20.00 -15.45
N PRO A 197 16.23 -18.84 -15.18
CA PRO A 197 16.13 -18.17 -13.87
C PRO A 197 14.72 -17.63 -13.60
N VAL A 198 14.45 -17.23 -12.36
CA VAL A 198 13.22 -16.48 -12.02
C VAL A 198 13.36 -15.04 -12.50
N GLY A 199 12.37 -14.57 -13.25
CA GLY A 199 12.42 -13.27 -13.92
C GLY A 199 11.20 -13.04 -14.81
N PRO A 200 11.24 -12.01 -15.69
CA PRO A 200 10.07 -11.56 -16.45
C PRO A 200 9.49 -12.63 -17.38
N GLU A 201 10.30 -13.56 -17.90
CA GLU A 201 9.83 -14.67 -18.73
C GLU A 201 8.92 -15.65 -17.97
N LEU A 202 9.32 -16.01 -16.73
CA LEU A 202 8.49 -16.84 -15.84
C LEU A 202 7.20 -16.11 -15.46
N PHE A 203 7.30 -14.82 -15.12
CA PHE A 203 6.14 -14.02 -14.75
C PHE A 203 5.14 -13.88 -15.91
N ALA A 204 5.61 -13.60 -17.13
CA ALA A 204 4.77 -13.56 -18.32
C ALA A 204 4.13 -14.94 -18.65
N ALA A 205 4.85 -16.04 -18.46
CA ALA A 205 4.31 -17.39 -18.63
C ALA A 205 3.23 -17.72 -17.58
N MET A 206 3.41 -17.32 -16.33
CA MET A 206 2.38 -17.45 -15.27
C MET A 206 1.15 -16.60 -15.58
N ASP A 207 1.32 -15.32 -15.93
CA ASP A 207 0.21 -14.44 -16.28
C ASP A 207 -0.57 -14.94 -17.51
N LYS A 208 0.11 -15.53 -18.50
CA LYS A 208 -0.55 -16.21 -19.63
C LYS A 208 -1.31 -17.44 -19.16
N THR A 209 -0.73 -18.25 -18.27
CA THR A 209 -1.38 -19.44 -17.70
C THR A 209 -2.66 -19.05 -16.95
N GLU A 210 -2.65 -17.96 -16.19
CA GLU A 210 -3.84 -17.41 -15.53
C GLU A 210 -4.89 -16.89 -16.52
N ARG A 211 -4.48 -16.23 -17.62
CA ARG A 211 -5.39 -15.81 -18.70
C ARG A 211 -6.03 -17.00 -19.41
N ILE A 212 -5.27 -18.06 -19.72
CA ILE A 212 -5.80 -19.31 -20.29
C ILE A 212 -6.89 -19.87 -19.36
N ARG A 213 -6.63 -19.91 -18.05
CA ARG A 213 -7.60 -20.40 -17.05
C ARG A 213 -8.85 -19.53 -16.97
N ALA A 214 -8.72 -18.21 -17.07
CA ALA A 214 -9.86 -17.29 -17.11
C ALA A 214 -10.70 -17.49 -18.39
N ASP A 215 -10.07 -17.62 -19.55
CA ASP A 215 -10.73 -17.89 -20.83
C ASP A 215 -11.42 -19.27 -20.84
N CYS A 216 -10.76 -20.32 -20.33
CA CYS A 216 -11.37 -21.65 -20.17
C CYS A 216 -12.59 -21.60 -19.24
N ARG A 217 -12.51 -20.87 -18.12
CA ARG A 217 -13.63 -20.71 -17.18
C ARG A 217 -14.80 -19.96 -17.84
N ALA A 218 -14.53 -18.99 -18.71
CA ALA A 218 -15.56 -18.31 -19.49
C ALA A 218 -16.22 -19.27 -20.49
N LEU A 219 -15.44 -20.07 -21.24
CA LEU A 219 -15.98 -21.08 -22.17
C LEU A 219 -16.87 -22.12 -21.47
N LEU A 220 -16.41 -22.65 -20.33
CA LEU A 220 -17.15 -23.63 -19.52
C LEU A 220 -18.44 -23.05 -18.89
N SER A 221 -18.59 -21.72 -18.85
CA SER A 221 -19.78 -21.03 -18.31
C SER A 221 -20.85 -20.66 -19.34
N GLY A 222 -20.62 -20.93 -20.63
CA GLY A 222 -21.60 -20.68 -21.69
C GLY A 222 -22.63 -21.81 -21.83
N GLU A 223 -23.73 -21.55 -22.56
CA GLU A 223 -24.86 -22.48 -22.77
C GLU A 223 -24.48 -23.80 -23.50
N ALA A 224 -23.26 -23.89 -24.04
CA ALA A 224 -22.68 -25.09 -24.66
C ALA A 224 -21.46 -25.66 -23.89
N GLY A 225 -21.20 -25.14 -22.67
CA GLY A 225 -19.97 -25.39 -21.91
C GLY A 225 -20.01 -26.57 -20.93
N GLU A 226 -21.21 -27.00 -20.50
CA GLU A 226 -21.38 -28.07 -19.50
C GLU A 226 -20.76 -29.40 -20.00
N GLY A 227 -19.65 -29.80 -19.37
CA GLY A 227 -19.05 -31.13 -19.58
C GLY A 227 -18.09 -31.28 -20.76
N THR A 228 -17.58 -30.19 -21.36
CA THR A 228 -16.52 -30.31 -22.39
C THR A 228 -15.20 -30.80 -21.77
N GLN A 229 -14.90 -32.10 -21.90
CA GLN A 229 -13.74 -32.75 -21.28
C GLN A 229 -12.42 -32.01 -21.56
N ALA A 230 -12.15 -31.62 -22.81
CA ALA A 230 -10.96 -30.86 -23.18
C ALA A 230 -10.80 -29.53 -22.41
N GLY A 231 -11.90 -28.89 -21.99
CA GLY A 231 -11.85 -27.69 -21.15
C GLY A 231 -11.42 -28.00 -19.71
N LEU A 232 -11.81 -29.17 -19.18
CA LEU A 232 -11.32 -29.68 -17.90
C LEU A 232 -9.86 -30.12 -17.99
N ASP A 233 -9.47 -30.83 -19.05
CA ASP A 233 -8.10 -31.28 -19.30
C ASP A 233 -7.13 -30.08 -19.36
N ILE A 234 -7.50 -29.00 -20.07
CA ILE A 234 -6.72 -27.75 -20.13
C ILE A 234 -6.68 -27.07 -18.74
N MET A 235 -7.76 -27.13 -17.96
CA MET A 235 -7.77 -26.63 -16.58
C MET A 235 -6.96 -27.48 -15.60
N GLU A 236 -6.77 -28.78 -15.81
CA GLU A 236 -5.86 -29.59 -15.00
C GLU A 236 -4.40 -29.33 -15.40
N TYR A 237 -4.10 -29.41 -16.70
CA TYR A 237 -2.80 -29.11 -17.28
C TYR A 237 -2.25 -27.73 -16.87
N THR A 238 -3.07 -26.68 -16.99
CA THR A 238 -2.67 -25.33 -16.55
C THR A 238 -2.57 -25.20 -15.04
N ALA A 239 -3.33 -25.97 -14.24
CA ALA A 239 -3.16 -25.95 -12.79
C ALA A 239 -1.80 -26.54 -12.39
N HIS A 240 -1.43 -27.68 -12.98
CA HIS A 240 -0.15 -28.34 -12.75
C HIS A 240 1.05 -27.42 -13.08
N HIS A 241 1.03 -26.77 -14.25
CA HIS A 241 2.11 -25.87 -14.65
C HIS A 241 2.16 -24.56 -13.86
N LEU A 242 1.02 -24.02 -13.43
CA LEU A 242 0.97 -22.85 -12.55
C LEU A 242 1.52 -23.18 -11.15
N GLU A 243 1.19 -24.35 -10.60
CA GLU A 243 1.73 -24.81 -9.31
C GLU A 243 3.22 -25.14 -9.37
N ALA A 244 3.71 -25.66 -10.51
CA ALA A 244 5.15 -25.76 -10.77
C ALA A 244 5.83 -24.38 -10.78
N GLY A 245 5.17 -23.36 -11.36
CA GLY A 245 5.60 -21.97 -11.32
C GLY A 245 5.68 -21.40 -9.89
N TYR A 246 4.65 -21.57 -9.06
CA TYR A 246 4.71 -21.19 -7.64
C TYR A 246 5.79 -21.96 -6.87
N THR A 247 5.91 -23.27 -7.09
CA THR A 247 6.96 -24.12 -6.48
C THR A 247 8.37 -23.64 -6.85
N LYS A 248 8.57 -23.17 -8.09
CA LYS A 248 9.83 -22.61 -8.57
C LYS A 248 10.11 -21.25 -7.93
N ILE A 249 9.11 -20.36 -7.86
CA ILE A 249 9.20 -19.07 -7.15
C ILE A 249 9.55 -19.28 -5.68
N TYR A 250 8.83 -20.17 -4.98
CA TYR A 250 9.06 -20.49 -3.56
C TYR A 250 10.49 -21.01 -3.32
N LYS A 251 10.98 -21.95 -4.13
CA LYS A 251 12.34 -22.50 -3.99
C LYS A 251 13.43 -21.44 -4.25
N TRP A 252 13.22 -20.56 -5.23
CA TRP A 252 14.14 -19.47 -5.50
C TRP A 252 14.10 -18.39 -4.41
N LEU A 253 12.93 -17.93 -3.99
CA LEU A 253 12.80 -16.97 -2.88
C LEU A 253 13.37 -17.53 -1.57
N THR A 254 13.25 -18.83 -1.31
CA THR A 254 13.87 -19.49 -0.14
C THR A 254 15.41 -19.50 -0.23
N PHE A 255 15.98 -19.44 -1.44
CA PHE A 255 17.42 -19.29 -1.65
C PHE A 255 17.85 -17.82 -1.49
N GLU A 256 17.16 -16.88 -2.13
CA GLU A 256 17.43 -15.43 -1.98
C GLU A 256 17.24 -14.96 -0.53
N ALA A 257 16.25 -15.50 0.20
CA ALA A 257 16.03 -15.24 1.63
C ALA A 257 17.28 -15.53 2.49
N ARG A 258 18.08 -16.53 2.10
CA ARG A 258 19.36 -16.87 2.74
C ARG A 258 20.52 -16.00 2.23
N GLY A 259 20.36 -15.37 1.07
CA GLY A 259 21.30 -14.41 0.48
C GLY A 259 21.36 -13.07 1.21
N PHE A 260 20.24 -12.64 1.82
CA PHE A 260 20.14 -11.42 2.65
C PHE A 260 20.87 -11.52 4.02
N ALA A 261 21.82 -12.45 4.18
CA ALA A 261 22.77 -12.45 5.29
C ALA A 261 23.83 -11.33 5.18
N LYS A 262 23.97 -10.70 4.00
CA LYS A 262 24.94 -9.64 3.68
C LYS A 262 24.38 -8.25 3.99
N ASP A 263 25.29 -7.33 4.26
CA ASP A 263 25.02 -5.94 4.67
C ASP A 263 24.36 -5.07 3.58
N VAL A 264 24.47 -5.44 2.30
CA VAL A 264 23.91 -4.69 1.16
C VAL A 264 22.49 -5.17 0.87
N LEU A 265 21.50 -4.46 1.41
CA LEU A 265 20.07 -4.79 1.38
C LEU A 265 19.32 -4.31 0.12
N GLU A 266 19.84 -4.66 -1.06
CA GLU A 266 19.19 -4.33 -2.33
C GLU A 266 18.04 -5.31 -2.68
N VAL A 267 16.79 -4.88 -2.45
CA VAL A 267 15.60 -5.61 -2.94
C VAL A 267 15.45 -5.42 -4.45
N SER A 268 15.81 -6.45 -5.21
CA SER A 268 15.62 -6.48 -6.66
C SER A 268 14.13 -6.46 -7.05
N ALA A 269 13.84 -5.93 -8.23
CA ALA A 269 12.47 -5.91 -8.75
C ALA A 269 11.88 -7.32 -8.92
N THR A 270 12.70 -8.34 -9.23
CA THR A 270 12.26 -9.73 -9.34
C THR A 270 11.90 -10.34 -7.99
N VAL A 271 12.60 -10.01 -6.91
CA VAL A 271 12.24 -10.47 -5.55
C VAL A 271 10.91 -9.86 -5.11
N ARG A 272 10.73 -8.54 -5.24
CA ARG A 272 9.46 -7.86 -4.90
C ARG A 272 8.27 -8.45 -5.66
N GLU A 273 8.45 -8.67 -6.97
CA GLU A 273 7.40 -9.16 -7.86
C GLU A 273 7.10 -10.67 -7.65
N ALA A 274 8.10 -11.46 -7.27
CA ALA A 274 7.91 -12.85 -6.85
C ALA A 274 7.19 -12.96 -5.50
N VAL A 275 7.55 -12.12 -4.52
CA VAL A 275 6.83 -12.01 -3.23
C VAL A 275 5.38 -11.59 -3.48
N SER A 276 5.15 -10.62 -4.38
CA SER A 276 3.81 -10.19 -4.79
C SER A 276 2.95 -11.35 -5.31
N ARG A 277 3.45 -12.16 -6.26
CA ARG A 277 2.73 -13.37 -6.73
C ARG A 277 2.52 -14.40 -5.62
N LEU A 278 3.49 -14.61 -4.73
CA LEU A 278 3.37 -15.58 -3.64
C LEU A 278 2.36 -15.16 -2.54
N LYS A 279 1.91 -13.89 -2.50
CA LYS A 279 0.79 -13.47 -1.62
C LYS A 279 -0.52 -14.24 -1.87
N SER A 280 -0.68 -14.87 -3.03
CA SER A 280 -1.81 -15.77 -3.36
C SER A 280 -1.75 -17.14 -2.65
N ARG A 281 -0.55 -17.54 -2.18
CA ARG A 281 -0.26 -18.81 -1.51
C ARG A 281 0.36 -18.53 -0.14
N PRO A 282 -0.45 -18.11 0.86
CA PRO A 282 0.05 -17.53 2.10
C PRO A 282 0.92 -18.48 2.94
N GLU A 283 0.69 -19.78 2.87
CA GLU A 283 1.48 -20.82 3.54
C GLU A 283 2.93 -20.83 3.04
N MET A 284 3.14 -21.01 1.72
CA MET A 284 4.46 -20.93 1.09
C MET A 284 5.16 -19.58 1.35
N LEU A 285 4.42 -18.47 1.36
CA LEU A 285 4.99 -17.17 1.73
C LEU A 285 5.41 -17.13 3.20
N SER A 286 4.63 -17.70 4.12
CA SER A 286 4.97 -17.71 5.55
C SER A 286 6.25 -18.50 5.87
N GLU A 287 6.53 -19.58 5.12
CA GLU A 287 7.78 -20.32 5.22
C GLU A 287 8.98 -19.52 4.69
N VAL A 288 8.85 -18.87 3.52
CA VAL A 288 9.89 -17.99 2.96
C VAL A 288 10.22 -16.86 3.93
N LEU A 289 9.19 -16.21 4.49
CA LEU A 289 9.35 -15.15 5.49
C LEU A 289 9.94 -15.68 6.81
N THR A 290 9.63 -16.93 7.19
CA THR A 290 10.23 -17.59 8.34
C THR A 290 11.75 -17.80 8.15
N VAL A 291 12.18 -18.20 6.96
CA VAL A 291 13.61 -18.38 6.58
C VAL A 291 14.34 -17.05 6.41
N LEU A 292 13.66 -16.02 5.87
CA LEU A 292 14.20 -14.66 5.81
C LEU A 292 14.50 -14.17 7.22
N GLY A 293 13.52 -14.23 8.13
CA GLY A 293 13.68 -13.68 9.47
C GLY A 293 14.74 -14.39 10.33
N THR A 294 14.91 -15.72 10.20
CA THR A 294 16.04 -16.38 10.88
C THR A 294 17.40 -15.98 10.29
N THR A 295 17.46 -15.71 8.98
CA THR A 295 18.68 -15.24 8.31
C THR A 295 19.02 -13.81 8.73
N ARG A 296 18.04 -12.90 8.70
CA ARG A 296 18.19 -11.50 9.13
C ARG A 296 18.53 -11.40 10.61
N SER A 297 17.79 -12.07 11.50
CA SER A 297 18.08 -12.10 12.95
C SER A 297 19.51 -12.58 13.26
N THR A 298 20.01 -13.59 12.53
CA THR A 298 21.41 -14.04 12.66
C THR A 298 22.42 -13.02 12.13
N SER A 299 22.11 -12.36 11.01
CA SER A 299 22.94 -11.30 10.40
C SER A 299 23.03 -10.07 11.30
N ILE A 300 21.89 -9.56 11.77
CA ILE A 300 21.77 -8.37 12.64
C ILE A 300 22.43 -8.63 13.99
N LEU A 301 22.28 -9.84 14.58
CA LEU A 301 23.00 -10.23 15.79
C LEU A 301 24.53 -10.20 15.59
N ASN A 302 25.04 -10.76 14.48
CA ASN A 302 26.48 -10.72 14.20
C ASN A 302 26.97 -9.29 13.97
N LEU A 303 26.21 -8.44 13.27
CA LEU A 303 26.52 -7.02 13.07
C LEU A 303 26.50 -6.23 14.40
N PHE A 304 25.60 -6.56 15.32
CA PHE A 304 25.57 -5.96 16.66
C PHE A 304 26.79 -6.37 17.49
N LEU A 305 27.16 -7.66 17.46
CA LEU A 305 28.35 -8.17 18.15
C LEU A 305 29.66 -7.62 17.57
N ASP A 306 29.73 -7.43 16.25
CA ASP A 306 30.87 -6.79 15.60
C ASP A 306 30.91 -5.27 15.90
N ALA A 307 29.78 -4.56 15.90
CA ALA A 307 29.74 -3.16 16.34
C ALA A 307 30.17 -2.99 17.81
N LEU A 308 29.81 -3.93 18.68
CA LEU A 308 30.26 -3.98 20.07
C LEU A 308 31.77 -4.21 20.19
N THR A 309 32.30 -5.24 19.52
CA THR A 309 33.65 -5.80 19.81
C THR A 309 34.75 -5.45 18.80
N ARG A 310 34.40 -5.15 17.54
CA ARG A 310 35.33 -4.81 16.44
C ARG A 310 35.17 -3.38 15.92
N GLY A 311 33.97 -2.80 16.03
CA GLY A 311 33.58 -1.56 15.37
C GLY A 311 33.18 -1.77 13.91
N GLY A 312 33.06 -0.68 13.17
CA GLY A 312 32.75 -0.70 11.73
C GLY A 312 33.92 -1.15 10.85
N PRO A 313 33.74 -1.20 9.52
CA PRO A 313 34.78 -1.63 8.58
C PRO A 313 36.06 -0.79 8.73
N ASN A 314 37.20 -1.46 8.88
CA ASN A 314 38.52 -0.90 9.24
C ASN A 314 38.62 -0.34 10.67
N GLY A 315 37.73 -0.74 11.60
CA GLY A 315 37.74 -0.29 13.00
C GLY A 315 37.16 1.11 13.22
N LEU A 316 36.40 1.63 12.25
CA LEU A 316 35.74 2.94 12.27
C LEU A 316 34.25 2.78 11.87
N PRO A 317 33.28 3.24 12.69
CA PRO A 317 33.43 3.72 14.07
C PRO A 317 34.09 2.68 15.00
N ARG A 318 34.70 3.15 16.09
CA ARG A 318 35.39 2.29 17.05
C ARG A 318 34.41 1.34 17.77
N PRO A 319 34.85 0.15 18.24
CA PRO A 319 34.00 -0.76 18.99
C PRO A 319 33.38 -0.10 20.23
N ILE A 320 32.08 -0.31 20.42
CA ILE A 320 31.29 0.31 21.49
C ILE A 320 31.81 -0.09 22.89
N GLU A 321 32.37 -1.30 23.04
CA GLU A 321 32.98 -1.76 24.30
C GLU A 321 34.12 -0.85 24.81
N LEU A 322 34.80 -0.09 23.94
CA LEU A 322 35.83 0.86 24.37
C LEU A 322 35.25 2.02 25.20
N HIS A 323 33.94 2.29 25.07
CA HIS A 323 33.23 3.30 25.86
C HIS A 323 32.64 2.75 27.16
N ALA A 324 32.84 1.47 27.52
CA ALA A 324 32.27 0.86 28.73
C ALA A 324 32.68 1.50 30.07
N HIS A 325 33.63 2.44 30.05
CA HIS A 325 34.00 3.30 31.19
C HIS A 325 33.08 4.52 31.38
N ASP A 326 32.26 4.86 30.38
CA ASP A 326 31.22 5.89 30.39
C ASP A 326 29.86 5.20 30.25
N PRO A 327 29.10 5.01 31.36
CA PRO A 327 27.84 4.27 31.34
C PRO A 327 26.77 4.86 30.41
N ILE A 328 26.67 6.19 30.35
CA ILE A 328 25.66 6.90 29.53
C ILE A 328 26.01 6.70 28.06
N ARG A 329 27.29 6.88 27.70
CA ARG A 329 27.73 6.67 26.33
C ARG A 329 27.64 5.21 25.89
N TYR A 330 28.07 4.26 26.72
CA TYR A 330 28.05 2.84 26.37
C TYR A 330 26.61 2.34 26.11
N ILE A 331 25.66 2.70 26.98
CA ILE A 331 24.25 2.34 26.82
C ILE A 331 23.62 3.14 25.66
N GLY A 332 23.95 4.43 25.53
CA GLY A 332 23.50 5.29 24.43
C GLY A 332 23.94 4.82 23.05
N ASP A 333 25.21 4.45 22.89
CA ASP A 333 25.78 3.92 21.64
C ASP A 333 25.11 2.57 21.26
N MET A 334 24.85 1.68 22.23
CA MET A 334 24.12 0.42 21.99
C MET A 334 22.67 0.65 21.55
N LEU A 335 21.93 1.55 22.21
CA LEU A 335 20.54 1.84 21.87
C LEU A 335 20.42 2.66 20.56
N ALA A 336 21.35 3.57 20.31
CA ALA A 336 21.45 4.31 19.03
C ALA A 336 21.70 3.36 17.86
N TRP A 337 22.62 2.40 18.00
CA TRP A 337 22.87 1.38 16.98
C TRP A 337 21.62 0.55 16.68
N LEU A 338 20.92 0.08 17.72
CA LEU A 338 19.67 -0.66 17.57
C LEU A 338 18.58 0.16 16.88
N HIS A 339 18.42 1.43 17.23
CA HIS A 339 17.44 2.32 16.59
C HIS A 339 17.75 2.51 15.09
N GLN A 340 19.02 2.73 14.74
CA GLN A 340 19.46 2.89 13.35
C GLN A 340 19.28 1.60 12.54
N ALA A 341 19.70 0.45 13.08
CA ALA A 341 19.52 -0.85 12.44
C ALA A 341 18.03 -1.16 12.21
N MET A 342 17.17 -0.86 13.20
CA MET A 342 15.74 -1.09 13.15
C MET A 342 15.02 -0.20 12.13
N ALA A 343 15.46 1.04 11.96
CA ALA A 343 14.99 1.92 10.88
C ALA A 343 15.39 1.37 9.49
N GLY A 344 16.64 0.92 9.33
CA GLY A 344 17.12 0.33 8.08
C GLY A 344 16.43 -0.99 7.71
N GLU A 345 16.21 -1.88 8.70
CA GLU A 345 15.50 -3.14 8.46
C GLU A 345 14.04 -2.90 8.10
N ARG A 346 13.38 -1.95 8.76
CA ARG A 346 12.04 -1.52 8.39
C ARG A 346 11.98 -0.98 6.95
N GLU A 347 12.94 -0.16 6.53
CA GLU A 347 13.02 0.35 5.15
C GLU A 347 13.25 -0.79 4.12
N PHE A 348 14.06 -1.78 4.46
CA PHE A 348 14.26 -3.00 3.67
C PHE A 348 12.95 -3.81 3.53
N LEU A 349 12.23 -4.05 4.63
CA LEU A 349 10.95 -4.75 4.63
C LEU A 349 9.86 -3.97 3.86
N GLU A 350 9.77 -2.65 4.02
CA GLU A 350 8.86 -1.80 3.22
C GLU A 350 9.19 -1.86 1.71
N SER A 351 10.48 -1.96 1.36
CA SER A 351 10.94 -2.19 -0.02
C SER A 351 10.59 -3.59 -0.53
N LEU A 352 10.62 -4.61 0.34
CA LEU A 352 10.28 -6.00 0.01
C LEU A 352 8.79 -6.19 -0.30
N PHE A 353 7.90 -5.61 0.51
CA PHE A 353 6.45 -5.68 0.31
C PHE A 353 5.92 -4.64 -0.68
N GLY A 354 6.68 -3.57 -0.95
CA GLY A 354 6.33 -2.47 -1.86
C GLY A 354 5.52 -1.34 -1.22
N THR A 355 5.39 -1.31 0.10
CA THR A 355 4.55 -0.34 0.85
C THR A 355 5.10 1.09 0.85
N LYS A 356 6.41 1.25 0.68
CA LYS A 356 7.15 2.53 0.69
C LYS A 356 6.58 3.62 -0.25
N GLY A 357 5.86 3.21 -1.31
CA GLY A 357 5.36 4.09 -2.36
C GLY A 357 4.16 4.99 -2.01
N ASP A 358 3.52 4.81 -0.84
CA ASP A 358 2.37 5.62 -0.44
C ASP A 358 2.75 6.78 0.51
N ASP A 359 3.71 6.60 1.42
CA ASP A 359 4.12 7.65 2.37
C ASP A 359 4.95 8.77 1.72
N GLU A 360 5.83 8.48 0.76
CA GLU A 360 6.59 9.53 0.02
C GLU A 360 5.68 10.51 -0.73
N LYS A 361 4.49 10.07 -1.17
CA LYS A 361 3.50 10.93 -1.84
C LYS A 361 2.79 11.87 -0.86
N VAL A 362 2.79 11.53 0.44
CA VAL A 362 2.34 12.40 1.53
C VAL A 362 3.46 13.36 1.93
N ALA A 363 4.70 12.88 2.08
CA ALA A 363 5.85 13.67 2.52
C ALA A 363 6.16 14.92 1.67
N ARG A 364 5.77 14.95 0.39
CA ARG A 364 5.85 16.18 -0.46
C ARG A 364 4.77 17.23 -0.17
N ARG A 365 3.98 17.09 0.90
CA ARG A 365 3.04 18.11 1.38
C ARG A 365 3.06 18.24 2.90
N VAL A 366 3.29 19.48 3.33
CA VAL A 366 3.24 20.00 4.72
C VAL A 366 4.40 19.56 5.61
N GLY A 367 5.24 20.53 5.97
CA GLY A 367 6.07 20.47 7.16
C GLY A 367 5.31 21.04 8.34
N GLU A 368 4.62 20.19 9.09
CA GLU A 368 4.08 20.46 10.43
C GLU A 368 4.35 19.24 11.31
N VAL A 369 4.91 19.45 12.50
CA VAL A 369 5.15 18.37 13.46
C VAL A 369 3.88 18.15 14.26
N HIS A 370 3.00 17.24 13.80
CA HIS A 370 1.80 16.89 14.52
C HIS A 370 1.55 15.39 14.64
N ALA A 371 0.94 15.03 15.78
CA ALA A 371 0.70 13.67 16.24
C ALA A 371 0.01 12.79 15.21
N LEU A 372 0.41 11.51 15.17
CA LEU A 372 -0.11 10.50 14.27
C LEU A 372 -1.63 10.36 14.41
N SER A 373 -2.36 10.91 13.42
CA SER A 373 -3.82 10.96 13.42
C SER A 373 -4.44 9.56 13.37
N ARG A 374 -4.87 9.09 14.55
CA ARG A 374 -5.74 7.93 14.76
C ARG A 374 -6.93 8.02 13.79
N HIS A 375 -7.00 7.11 12.82
CA HIS A 375 -7.96 7.05 11.69
C HIS A 375 -7.87 8.17 10.63
N ARG A 376 -7.06 7.95 9.57
CA ARG A 376 -7.28 8.60 8.26
C ARG A 376 -7.57 7.54 7.17
N ARG A 377 -8.79 7.58 6.65
CA ARG A 377 -9.36 6.63 5.68
C ARG A 377 -8.78 6.85 4.28
N VAL A 378 -7.76 6.06 3.90
CA VAL A 378 -7.19 6.08 2.54
C VAL A 378 -8.27 5.67 1.52
N LYS A 379 -8.35 6.38 0.38
CA LYS A 379 -9.26 6.08 -0.74
C LYS A 379 -8.66 5.05 -1.72
N THR A 380 -8.11 3.96 -1.20
CA THR A 380 -7.96 2.72 -1.97
C THR A 380 -9.29 1.96 -1.94
N GLY A 381 -9.51 1.03 -2.88
CA GLY A 381 -10.65 0.11 -2.81
C GLY A 381 -10.56 -0.76 -1.55
N VAL A 382 -11.68 -1.28 -1.05
CA VAL A 382 -11.77 -2.00 0.23
C VAL A 382 -10.72 -3.12 0.33
N GLU A 383 -10.61 -3.95 -0.71
CA GLU A 383 -9.59 -5.01 -0.80
C GLU A 383 -8.14 -4.50 -0.74
N GLY A 384 -7.87 -3.29 -1.24
CA GLY A 384 -6.54 -2.69 -1.24
C GLY A 384 -6.12 -2.22 0.15
N ALA A 385 -7.06 -1.67 0.91
CA ALA A 385 -6.84 -1.30 2.31
C ALA A 385 -6.61 -2.54 3.19
N GLU A 386 -7.33 -3.64 2.94
CA GLU A 386 -7.12 -4.91 3.64
C GLU A 386 -5.76 -5.54 3.30
N LYS A 387 -5.40 -5.63 2.01
CA LYS A 387 -4.09 -6.14 1.57
C LYS A 387 -2.94 -5.35 2.20
N ALA A 388 -2.99 -4.02 2.15
CA ALA A 388 -1.99 -3.15 2.79
C ALA A 388 -1.90 -3.39 4.31
N ARG A 389 -3.03 -3.57 5.00
CA ARG A 389 -3.06 -3.88 6.44
C ARG A 389 -2.41 -5.24 6.76
N THR A 390 -2.61 -6.26 5.92
CA THR A 390 -1.96 -7.57 6.10
C THR A 390 -0.46 -7.54 5.82
N ASP A 391 0.02 -6.70 4.90
CA ASP A 391 1.45 -6.54 4.65
C ASP A 391 2.14 -5.73 5.77
N TRP A 392 1.49 -4.71 6.35
CA TRP A 392 2.00 -4.03 7.55
C TRP A 392 2.10 -4.95 8.78
N ASP A 393 1.13 -5.84 8.98
CA ASP A 393 1.18 -6.87 10.03
C ASP A 393 2.35 -7.85 9.84
N ARG A 394 2.63 -8.25 8.58
CA ARG A 394 3.81 -9.05 8.23
C ARG A 394 5.12 -8.30 8.48
N ILE A 395 5.20 -7.02 8.12
CA ILE A 395 6.39 -6.18 8.36
C ILE A 395 6.71 -6.11 9.86
N LYS A 396 5.70 -5.88 10.73
CA LYS A 396 5.90 -5.86 12.19
C LYS A 396 6.41 -7.20 12.73
N LYS A 397 5.80 -8.32 12.31
CA LYS A 397 6.15 -9.68 12.77
C LYS A 397 7.51 -10.15 12.26
N LEU A 398 7.95 -9.65 11.11
CA LEU A 398 9.33 -9.83 10.65
C LEU A 398 10.29 -8.98 11.50
N LEU A 399 10.05 -7.68 11.60
CA LEU A 399 10.92 -6.76 12.33
C LEU A 399 11.15 -7.16 13.80
N ASP A 400 10.15 -7.72 14.48
CA ASP A 400 10.33 -8.28 15.83
C ASP A 400 11.28 -9.50 15.84
N LYS A 401 11.06 -10.44 14.92
CA LYS A 401 11.91 -11.64 14.74
C LYS A 401 13.34 -11.28 14.32
N ASP A 402 13.49 -10.27 13.47
CA ASP A 402 14.77 -9.76 12.96
C ASP A 402 15.62 -9.15 14.10
N PHE A 403 14.99 -8.72 15.20
CA PHE A 403 15.67 -8.19 16.39
C PHE A 403 15.68 -9.13 17.61
N GLU A 404 14.97 -10.27 17.57
CA GLU A 404 14.91 -11.31 18.60
C GLU A 404 16.31 -11.69 19.13
N GLY A 405 17.28 -11.92 18.22
CA GLY A 405 18.65 -12.28 18.60
C GLY A 405 19.40 -11.23 19.42
N CYS A 406 19.09 -9.94 19.24
CA CYS A 406 19.81 -8.83 19.88
C CYS A 406 19.38 -8.56 21.33
N GLY A 407 18.15 -8.96 21.72
CA GLY A 407 17.59 -8.62 23.02
C GLY A 407 18.40 -9.17 24.21
N ARG A 408 18.85 -10.42 24.13
CA ARG A 408 19.62 -11.06 25.22
C ARG A 408 21.02 -10.46 25.40
N PRO A 409 21.85 -10.25 24.35
CA PRO A 409 23.13 -9.54 24.48
C PRO A 409 22.98 -8.11 25.02
N LEU A 410 21.97 -7.36 24.57
CA LEU A 410 21.65 -6.03 25.10
C LEU A 410 21.35 -6.09 26.60
N LYS A 411 20.36 -6.92 26.99
CA LYS A 411 19.90 -7.04 28.39
C LYS A 411 21.03 -7.36 29.34
N ILE A 412 21.87 -8.34 29.01
CA ILE A 412 23.02 -8.73 29.86
C ILE A 412 23.99 -7.55 30.06
N ARG A 413 24.36 -6.87 28.97
CA ARG A 413 25.32 -5.75 29.02
C ARG A 413 24.78 -4.55 29.78
N VAL A 414 23.55 -4.13 29.48
CA VAL A 414 22.93 -2.97 30.15
C VAL A 414 22.67 -3.27 31.62
N GLN A 415 22.18 -4.47 31.99
CA GLN A 415 22.02 -4.85 33.40
C GLN A 415 23.36 -4.98 34.14
N GLN A 416 24.45 -5.36 33.48
CA GLN A 416 25.80 -5.33 34.08
C GLN A 416 26.25 -3.89 34.36
N THR A 417 26.10 -2.98 33.39
CA THR A 417 26.45 -1.56 33.56
C THR A 417 25.57 -0.88 34.61
N ILE A 418 24.27 -1.18 34.69
CA ILE A 418 23.38 -0.69 35.75
C ILE A 418 23.87 -1.15 37.14
N LYS A 419 24.20 -2.44 37.30
CA LYS A 419 24.63 -3.02 38.58
C LYS A 419 25.99 -2.52 39.08
N SER A 420 26.78 -1.85 38.25
CA SER A 420 28.03 -1.20 38.65
C SER A 420 27.88 0.29 38.96
N GLN A 421 26.66 0.86 38.97
CA GLN A 421 26.43 2.25 39.34
C GLN A 421 26.13 2.42 40.83
N GLU A 422 27.04 3.09 41.54
CA GLU A 422 26.84 3.52 42.93
C GLU A 422 26.18 4.91 43.03
N SER A 423 26.20 5.70 41.95
CA SER A 423 25.67 7.07 41.92
C SER A 423 24.18 7.10 41.51
N PRO A 424 23.28 7.68 42.33
CA PRO A 424 21.86 7.79 41.99
C PRO A 424 21.62 8.68 40.77
N ILE A 425 22.41 9.75 40.59
CA ILE A 425 22.33 10.63 39.42
C ILE A 425 22.66 9.85 38.13
N MET A 426 23.66 8.96 38.19
CA MET A 426 24.07 8.14 37.05
C MET A 426 23.01 7.07 36.71
N ALA A 427 22.52 6.36 37.74
CA ALA A 427 21.44 5.39 37.58
C ALA A 427 20.16 6.04 37.00
N TYR A 428 19.79 7.24 37.46
CA TYR A 428 18.64 7.99 36.94
C TYR A 428 18.81 8.40 35.48
N ARG A 429 19.97 8.97 35.11
CA ARG A 429 20.28 9.33 33.71
C ARG A 429 20.23 8.11 32.78
N ILE A 430 20.67 6.94 33.25
CA ILE A 430 20.57 5.68 32.50
C ILE A 430 19.11 5.25 32.34
N ALA A 431 18.31 5.21 33.41
CA ALA A 431 16.89 4.84 33.35
C ALA A 431 16.11 5.75 32.39
N THR A 432 16.36 7.05 32.47
CA THR A 432 15.80 8.09 31.60
C THR A 432 16.18 7.89 30.13
N LEU A 433 17.45 7.59 29.84
CA LEU A 433 17.94 7.29 28.49
C LEU A 433 17.30 6.04 27.89
N ILE A 434 17.14 4.98 28.70
CA ILE A 434 16.47 3.74 28.27
C ILE A 434 14.98 4.03 28.00
N HIS A 435 14.31 4.80 28.86
CA HIS A 435 12.90 5.19 28.68
C HIS A 435 12.67 5.95 27.36
N PHE A 436 13.52 6.94 27.05
CA PHE A 436 13.47 7.67 25.77
C PHE A 436 13.58 6.72 24.56
N TYR A 437 14.55 5.81 24.57
CA TYR A 437 14.74 4.85 23.48
C TYR A 437 13.62 3.81 23.41
N LYS A 438 13.09 3.36 24.55
CA LYS A 438 11.92 2.48 24.63
C LYS A 438 10.72 3.11 23.90
N VAL A 439 10.31 4.32 24.28
CA VAL A 439 9.19 5.04 23.64
C VAL A 439 9.44 5.27 22.13
N THR A 440 10.69 5.55 21.74
CA THR A 440 11.07 5.74 20.34
C THR A 440 10.94 4.44 19.53
N MET A 441 11.44 3.31 20.04
CA MET A 441 11.43 2.00 19.38
C MET A 441 10.06 1.30 19.41
N GLU A 442 9.25 1.53 20.45
CA GLU A 442 7.85 1.06 20.50
C GLU A 442 7.01 1.69 19.38
N ARG A 443 7.35 2.91 18.93
CA ARG A 443 6.72 3.56 17.79
C ARG A 443 7.08 2.94 16.43
N THR A 444 8.18 2.18 16.33
CA THR A 444 8.64 1.54 15.08
C THR A 444 8.25 0.07 14.98
N ILE A 445 8.44 -0.75 16.04
CA ILE A 445 8.02 -2.17 16.03
C ILE A 445 6.59 -2.32 16.54
N GLY A 446 6.29 -1.78 17.72
CA GLY A 446 5.01 -1.90 18.42
C GLY A 446 5.20 -2.31 19.89
N GLU A 447 4.15 -2.16 20.68
CA GLU A 447 4.14 -2.48 22.12
C GLU A 447 4.26 -4.00 22.37
N ASP A 448 3.61 -4.84 21.53
CA ASP A 448 3.58 -6.31 21.68
C ASP A 448 4.92 -7.05 21.37
N ALA A 449 5.98 -6.32 21.02
CA ALA A 449 7.22 -6.90 20.49
C ALA A 449 8.18 -7.42 21.58
N LEU A 450 8.95 -8.46 21.25
CA LEU A 450 9.99 -9.02 22.12
C LEU A 450 11.08 -7.99 22.45
N MET A 451 11.47 -7.14 21.48
CA MET A 451 12.42 -6.06 21.76
C MET A 451 11.81 -4.99 22.70
N SER A 452 10.54 -4.66 22.55
CA SER A 452 9.84 -3.68 23.41
C SER A 452 9.72 -4.17 24.86
N SER A 453 9.37 -5.44 25.06
CA SER A 453 9.37 -6.05 26.39
C SER A 453 10.77 -6.13 27.02
N VAL A 454 11.81 -6.49 26.25
CA VAL A 454 13.21 -6.44 26.73
C VAL A 454 13.64 -5.02 27.14
N LEU A 455 13.25 -3.99 26.37
CA LEU A 455 13.51 -2.59 26.73
C LEU A 455 12.76 -2.18 28.01
N GLY A 456 11.53 -2.67 28.21
CA GLY A 456 10.78 -2.56 29.46
C GLY A 456 11.54 -3.19 30.64
N GLU A 457 11.90 -4.47 30.56
CA GLU A 457 12.64 -5.17 31.62
C GLU A 457 13.98 -4.48 31.98
N ILE A 458 14.66 -3.89 30.99
CA ILE A 458 15.91 -3.16 31.19
C ILE A 458 15.66 -1.78 31.84
N MET A 459 14.58 -1.09 31.45
CA MET A 459 14.13 0.17 32.07
C MET A 459 13.75 -0.05 33.54
N ASP A 460 12.96 -1.09 33.82
CA ASP A 460 12.53 -1.46 35.17
C ASP A 460 13.75 -1.81 36.04
N SER A 461 14.71 -2.56 35.49
CA SER A 461 15.99 -2.85 36.15
C SER A 461 16.79 -1.58 36.49
N ALA A 462 16.70 -0.54 35.67
CA ALA A 462 17.40 0.72 35.89
C ALA A 462 16.72 1.57 36.98
N TYR A 463 15.39 1.62 37.00
CA TYR A 463 14.65 2.26 38.09
C TYR A 463 14.78 1.51 39.42
N GLU A 464 14.75 0.17 39.43
CA GLU A 464 15.00 -0.63 40.64
C GLU A 464 16.38 -0.33 41.23
N ALA A 465 17.42 -0.30 40.39
CA ALA A 465 18.78 0.06 40.82
C ALA A 465 18.86 1.51 41.33
N PHE A 466 18.23 2.46 40.63
CA PHE A 466 18.15 3.86 41.06
C PHE A 466 17.50 4.02 42.45
N PHE A 467 16.30 3.48 42.65
CA PHE A 467 15.64 3.50 43.96
C PHE A 467 16.46 2.73 45.02
N GLY A 468 17.15 1.66 44.63
CA GLY A 468 18.13 0.97 45.47
C GLY A 468 19.25 1.88 45.96
N THR A 469 19.84 2.71 45.08
CA THR A 469 20.88 3.68 45.47
C THR A 469 20.34 4.79 46.40
N LEU A 470 19.15 5.35 46.12
CA LEU A 470 18.51 6.33 47.02
C LEU A 470 18.21 5.74 48.39
N GLN A 471 17.64 4.53 48.46
CA GLN A 471 17.38 3.85 49.72
C GLN A 471 18.67 3.51 50.48
N ALA A 472 19.76 3.17 49.79
CA ALA A 472 21.06 2.97 50.41
C ALA A 472 21.64 4.28 51.00
N GLN A 473 21.52 5.39 50.28
CA GLN A 473 21.87 6.72 50.75
C GLN A 473 21.06 7.11 52.00
N GLY A 474 19.73 6.98 51.96
CA GLY A 474 18.84 7.26 53.09
C GLY A 474 19.14 6.41 54.33
N ARG A 475 19.36 5.10 54.17
CA ARG A 475 19.78 4.20 55.26
C ARG A 475 21.16 4.59 55.84
N SER A 476 22.05 5.18 55.04
CA SER A 476 23.35 5.67 55.50
C SER A 476 23.21 6.91 56.38
N LEU A 477 22.37 7.88 55.99
CA LEU A 477 22.07 9.10 56.77
C LEU A 477 21.56 8.74 58.17
N LEU A 478 20.61 7.82 58.25
CA LEU A 478 19.95 7.43 59.50
C LEU A 478 20.82 6.54 60.42
N ARG A 479 22.00 6.07 59.96
CA ARG A 479 22.87 5.16 60.74
C ARG A 479 23.69 5.86 61.81
N PHE A 480 24.17 7.09 61.56
CA PHE A 480 25.09 7.81 62.46
C PHE A 480 24.74 9.29 62.56
N ILE A 481 23.66 9.58 63.29
CA ILE A 481 23.15 10.94 63.49
C ILE A 481 23.95 11.63 64.59
N GLN A 482 24.47 12.83 64.30
CA GLN A 482 25.19 13.69 65.25
C GLN A 482 24.28 14.84 65.72
N PRO A 483 24.54 15.47 66.89
CA PRO A 483 23.81 16.65 67.32
C PRO A 483 23.95 17.83 66.33
N PRO A 484 22.93 18.72 66.20
CA PRO A 484 23.04 19.94 65.40
C PRO A 484 24.22 20.82 65.82
N ALA A 485 24.87 21.45 64.85
CA ALA A 485 25.92 22.45 65.09
C ALA A 485 25.41 23.61 65.96
N ALA A 486 26.31 24.27 66.70
CA ALA A 486 25.96 25.40 67.58
C ALA A 486 25.33 26.60 66.82
N ALA A 487 25.60 26.74 65.52
CA ALA A 487 25.00 27.76 64.66
C ALA A 487 23.57 27.42 64.17
N LEU A 488 23.02 26.24 64.52
CA LEU A 488 21.69 25.76 64.11
C LEU A 488 21.41 25.79 62.59
N SER A 489 22.43 25.84 61.76
CA SER A 489 22.31 25.81 60.30
C SER A 489 22.10 24.40 59.76
N ALA A 490 21.55 24.30 58.54
CA ALA A 490 21.28 23.03 57.88
C ALA A 490 22.51 22.08 57.88
N PRO A 491 22.32 20.77 58.09
CA PRO A 491 23.40 19.78 58.04
C PRO A 491 24.10 19.75 56.67
N THR A 492 25.39 19.39 56.64
CA THR A 492 26.08 19.15 55.35
C THR A 492 25.41 18.02 54.58
N GLN A 493 25.03 16.96 55.29
CA GLN A 493 24.36 15.78 54.73
C GLN A 493 23.04 16.14 54.05
N LEU A 494 22.29 17.12 54.57
CA LEU A 494 21.07 17.62 53.93
C LEU A 494 21.42 18.37 52.63
N ARG A 495 22.43 19.25 52.64
CA ARG A 495 22.92 19.92 51.42
C ARG A 495 23.43 18.95 50.36
N ASP A 496 24.11 17.87 50.78
CA ASP A 496 24.62 16.84 49.86
C ASP A 496 23.45 16.12 49.15
N VAL A 497 22.42 15.71 49.91
CA VAL A 497 21.16 15.14 49.36
C VAL A 497 20.48 16.13 48.42
N LEU A 498 20.29 17.38 48.85
CA LEU A 498 19.65 18.43 48.06
C LEU A 498 20.41 18.73 46.75
N SER A 499 21.74 18.67 46.76
CA SER A 499 22.54 18.76 45.54
C SER A 499 22.26 17.59 44.59
N THR A 500 22.20 16.35 45.10
CA THR A 500 21.87 15.18 44.27
C THR A 500 20.44 15.22 43.71
N LEU A 501 19.48 15.68 44.51
CA LEU A 501 18.09 15.87 44.09
C LEU A 501 17.97 16.96 43.01
N ARG A 502 18.70 18.07 43.15
CA ARG A 502 18.72 19.17 42.16
C ARG A 502 19.20 18.70 40.79
N GLU A 503 20.20 17.82 40.74
CA GLU A 503 20.64 17.20 39.48
C GLU A 503 19.59 16.23 38.89
N ILE A 504 18.93 15.42 39.74
CA ILE A 504 17.86 14.51 39.31
C ILE A 504 16.66 15.30 38.74
N MET A 505 16.24 16.37 39.42
CA MET A 505 15.15 17.26 38.96
C MET A 505 15.51 17.96 37.64
N SER A 506 16.76 18.38 37.45
CA SER A 506 17.24 18.94 36.18
C SER A 506 17.19 17.93 35.02
N VAL A 507 17.59 16.68 35.26
CA VAL A 507 17.46 15.59 34.27
C VAL A 507 15.99 15.31 33.93
N TYR A 508 15.11 15.22 34.93
CA TYR A 508 13.66 15.03 34.71
C TYR A 508 13.02 16.20 33.96
N ALA A 509 13.40 17.44 34.29
CA ALA A 509 12.92 18.65 33.63
C ALA A 509 13.28 18.66 32.13
N THR A 510 14.49 18.23 31.77
CA THR A 510 14.96 18.19 30.37
C THR A 510 14.38 17.02 29.56
N SER A 511 14.20 15.84 30.17
CA SER A 511 13.83 14.63 29.41
C SER A 511 12.40 14.58 28.89
N LEU A 512 11.47 15.40 29.43
CA LEU A 512 10.04 15.33 29.10
C LEU A 512 9.56 16.41 28.13
N ILE A 513 10.47 17.20 27.56
CA ILE A 513 10.13 18.39 26.76
C ILE A 513 9.54 18.04 25.37
N GLU A 514 9.77 16.83 24.84
CA GLU A 514 9.53 16.55 23.41
C GLU A 514 8.09 16.19 22.98
N ASN A 515 7.15 15.83 23.86
CA ASN A 515 5.86 15.23 23.42
C ASN A 515 4.55 15.74 24.05
N GLU A 516 4.54 16.42 25.20
CA GLU A 516 3.28 16.81 25.85
C GLU A 516 3.10 18.34 25.95
N SER A 517 2.06 18.86 25.29
CA SER A 517 1.64 20.26 25.40
C SER A 517 1.17 20.56 26.83
N THR A 518 1.72 21.61 27.44
CA THR A 518 1.45 22.00 28.83
C THR A 518 -0.03 22.28 29.10
N THR A 519 -0.70 21.28 29.66
CA THR A 519 -2.08 21.35 30.16
C THR A 519 -2.11 20.98 31.64
N ALA A 520 -3.18 21.35 32.35
CA ALA A 520 -3.29 21.05 33.79
C ALA A 520 -3.14 19.55 34.09
N THR A 521 -3.71 18.68 33.24
CA THR A 521 -3.64 17.21 33.37
C THR A 521 -2.23 16.65 33.16
N THR A 522 -1.42 17.26 32.29
CA THR A 522 -0.01 16.83 32.11
C THR A 522 0.88 17.32 33.25
N LEU A 523 0.51 18.42 33.93
CA LEU A 523 1.22 18.88 35.13
C LEU A 523 0.93 17.97 36.33
N THR A 524 -0.33 17.66 36.63
CA THR A 524 -0.68 16.78 37.76
C THR A 524 -0.06 15.39 37.59
N LYS A 525 -0.07 14.85 36.37
CA LYS A 525 0.59 13.56 36.09
C LYS A 525 2.11 13.64 36.34
N ARG A 526 2.77 14.75 36.01
CA ARG A 526 4.21 14.92 36.30
C ARG A 526 4.52 15.11 37.79
N GLU A 527 3.63 15.74 38.56
CA GLU A 527 3.71 15.73 40.03
C GLU A 527 3.58 14.31 40.59
N GLU A 528 2.64 13.50 40.07
CA GLU A 528 2.47 12.09 40.44
C GLU A 528 3.67 11.21 40.05
N ASP A 529 4.10 11.26 38.78
CA ASP A 529 5.21 10.48 38.21
C ASP A 529 6.56 10.76 38.91
N PHE A 530 6.78 11.97 39.45
CA PHE A 530 8.02 12.33 40.17
C PHE A 530 7.92 12.16 41.70
N LYS A 531 6.73 12.02 42.27
CA LYS A 531 6.52 12.00 43.73
C LYS A 531 7.36 10.94 44.43
N ASP A 532 7.34 9.70 43.93
CA ASP A 532 8.06 8.58 44.57
C ASP A 532 9.58 8.83 44.61
N VAL A 533 10.13 9.55 43.62
CA VAL A 533 11.54 9.97 43.59
C VAL A 533 11.83 11.02 44.65
N LEU A 534 10.93 11.98 44.81
CA LEU A 534 11.05 13.10 45.73
C LEU A 534 10.95 12.64 47.20
N ASP A 535 9.95 11.81 47.50
CA ASP A 535 9.73 11.23 48.83
C ASP A 535 10.90 10.29 49.21
N ALA A 536 11.34 9.40 48.31
CA ALA A 536 12.47 8.50 48.56
C ALA A 536 13.81 9.21 48.78
N ALA A 537 13.99 10.43 48.25
CA ALA A 537 15.19 11.25 48.43
C ALA A 537 15.11 12.16 49.67
N LEU A 538 13.97 12.83 49.91
CA LEU A 538 13.82 13.81 50.98
C LEU A 538 13.46 13.19 52.34
N ASP A 539 12.55 12.20 52.39
CA ASP A 539 12.02 11.72 53.69
C ASP A 539 13.11 11.17 54.62
N PRO A 540 14.12 10.40 54.17
CA PRO A 540 15.21 9.96 55.04
C PRO A 540 16.10 11.12 55.53
N ALA A 541 16.21 12.21 54.75
CA ALA A 541 16.98 13.39 55.13
C ALA A 541 16.21 14.29 56.11
N LEU A 542 14.89 14.39 55.97
CA LEU A 542 14.00 15.08 56.92
C LEU A 542 13.84 14.27 58.21
N GLU A 543 13.75 12.94 58.16
CA GLU A 543 13.78 12.07 59.35
C GLU A 543 15.12 12.20 60.10
N MET A 544 16.24 12.29 59.39
CA MET A 544 17.54 12.62 59.97
C MET A 544 17.49 13.99 60.66
N CYS A 545 16.99 15.04 60.00
CA CYS A 545 16.89 16.38 60.59
C CYS A 545 15.97 16.40 61.82
N GLY A 546 14.83 15.71 61.80
CA GLY A 546 13.94 15.60 62.97
C GLY A 546 14.59 14.89 64.16
N LYS A 547 15.38 13.84 63.91
CA LYS A 547 16.18 13.19 64.96
C LYS A 547 17.31 14.08 65.48
N MET A 548 17.89 14.93 64.64
CA MET A 548 18.86 15.96 65.07
C MET A 548 18.19 17.05 65.92
N ALA A 549 17.03 17.56 65.49
CA ALA A 549 16.24 18.54 66.23
C ALA A 549 15.83 18.01 67.61
N ALA A 550 15.41 16.74 67.70
CA ALA A 550 15.05 16.11 68.97
C ALA A 550 16.20 16.02 70.00
N MET A 551 17.46 16.21 69.59
CA MET A 551 18.60 16.31 70.51
C MET A 551 18.74 17.69 71.18
N ARG A 552 17.98 18.70 70.73
CA ARG A 552 17.97 20.06 71.32
C ARG A 552 16.89 20.18 72.38
N GLN A 553 17.25 20.71 73.55
CA GLN A 553 16.36 20.81 74.71
C GLN A 553 15.35 21.97 74.60
N ALA A 554 15.79 23.14 74.14
CA ALA A 554 14.94 24.32 73.97
C ALA A 554 14.03 24.21 72.73
N GLU A 555 12.80 24.69 72.84
CA GLU A 555 11.82 24.75 71.73
C GLU A 555 12.33 25.69 70.63
N TRP A 556 12.79 26.89 71.03
CA TRP A 556 13.49 27.87 70.20
C TRP A 556 14.61 27.28 69.34
N ASP A 557 15.55 26.51 69.93
CA ASP A 557 16.64 25.85 69.21
C ASP A 557 16.13 24.87 68.14
N ARG A 558 15.00 24.19 68.39
CA ARG A 558 14.38 23.25 67.44
C ARG A 558 13.73 24.00 66.27
N ALA A 559 12.96 25.04 66.55
CA ALA A 559 12.28 25.83 65.51
C ALA A 559 13.28 26.59 64.62
N VAL A 560 14.34 27.18 65.20
CA VAL A 560 15.41 27.84 64.41
C VAL A 560 16.16 26.83 63.53
N PHE A 561 16.43 25.62 64.03
CA PHE A 561 17.07 24.58 63.23
C PHE A 561 16.17 24.06 62.09
N TRP A 562 14.87 23.89 62.34
CA TRP A 562 13.92 23.48 61.29
C TRP A 562 13.81 24.51 60.17
N ILE A 563 13.56 25.78 60.48
CA ILE A 563 13.49 26.86 59.46
C ILE A 563 14.76 26.90 58.60
N ASN A 564 15.94 26.77 59.20
CA ASN A 564 17.20 26.71 58.44
C ASN A 564 17.33 25.48 57.52
N CYS A 565 16.69 24.36 57.85
CA CYS A 565 16.59 23.18 57.00
C CYS A 565 15.52 23.35 55.90
N ASP A 566 14.36 23.90 56.26
CA ASP A 566 13.21 24.06 55.38
C ASP A 566 13.50 25.08 54.27
N GLU A 567 14.04 26.26 54.58
CA GLU A 567 14.60 27.24 53.62
C GLU A 567 15.61 26.56 52.64
N SER A 568 16.46 25.65 53.15
CA SER A 568 17.43 24.94 52.28
C SER A 568 16.74 23.98 51.30
N VAL A 569 15.62 23.36 51.71
CA VAL A 569 14.77 22.50 50.86
C VAL A 569 13.99 23.37 49.86
N LEU A 570 13.36 24.46 50.30
CA LEU A 570 12.58 25.38 49.46
C LEU A 570 13.44 26.01 48.37
N GLY A 571 14.62 26.54 48.72
CA GLY A 571 15.64 27.02 47.78
C GLY A 571 16.32 25.94 46.92
N THR A 572 15.83 24.69 46.98
CA THR A 572 16.19 23.58 46.08
C THR A 572 15.01 23.13 45.22
N LEU A 573 13.78 23.21 45.74
CA LEU A 573 12.54 22.95 44.99
C LEU A 573 12.12 24.13 44.10
N GLU A 574 12.67 25.33 44.33
CA GLU A 574 12.44 26.50 43.50
C GLU A 574 12.85 26.28 42.02
N GLY A 575 12.02 26.78 41.10
CA GLY A 575 12.24 26.69 39.65
C GLY A 575 11.69 25.44 38.97
N TYR A 576 11.04 24.53 39.70
CA TYR A 576 10.47 23.29 39.16
C TYR A 576 8.95 23.20 39.38
N ASP A 577 8.17 23.16 38.30
CA ASP A 577 6.69 23.13 38.37
C ASP A 577 6.15 21.84 39.00
N PHE A 578 6.85 20.72 38.81
CA PHE A 578 6.40 19.36 39.18
C PHE A 578 6.68 18.98 40.65
N VAL A 579 7.08 19.93 41.50
CA VAL A 579 7.23 19.71 42.95
C VAL A 579 6.34 20.64 43.79
N GLY A 580 5.37 21.32 43.15
CA GLY A 580 4.51 22.32 43.78
C GLY A 580 3.67 21.80 44.95
N ALA A 581 3.25 20.53 44.92
CA ALA A 581 2.61 19.86 46.06
C ALA A 581 3.55 19.71 47.28
N ARG A 582 4.79 19.24 47.08
CA ARG A 582 5.76 19.03 48.18
C ARG A 582 6.29 20.37 48.72
N ARG A 583 6.52 21.35 47.84
CA ARG A 583 6.93 22.72 48.21
C ARG A 583 5.93 23.34 49.20
N ARG A 584 4.64 23.32 48.88
CA ARG A 584 3.58 23.84 49.75
C ARG A 584 3.52 23.16 51.12
N ALA A 585 3.75 21.84 51.19
CA ALA A 585 3.79 21.13 52.47
C ALA A 585 4.94 21.62 53.37
N VAL A 586 6.11 21.92 52.80
CA VAL A 586 7.26 22.49 53.54
C VAL A 586 7.00 23.96 53.91
N GLU A 587 6.42 24.77 53.02
CA GLU A 587 6.00 26.15 53.33
C GLU A 587 4.95 26.18 54.47
N GLU A 588 4.03 25.22 54.50
CA GLU A 588 3.05 25.06 55.58
C GLU A 588 3.70 24.62 56.91
N ASP A 589 4.78 23.84 56.91
CA ASP A 589 5.49 23.44 58.14
C ASP A 589 6.43 24.55 58.65
N GLU A 590 7.17 25.22 57.77
CA GLU A 590 7.98 26.40 58.10
C GLU A 590 7.13 27.49 58.76
N ALA A 591 5.96 27.79 58.20
CA ALA A 591 5.03 28.79 58.75
C ALA A 591 4.62 28.49 60.21
N LYS A 592 4.53 27.21 60.62
CA LYS A 592 4.22 26.81 62.01
C LYS A 592 5.39 27.14 62.94
N TYR A 593 6.63 26.90 62.51
CA TYR A 593 7.84 27.23 63.28
C TYR A 593 8.05 28.75 63.35
N VAL A 594 7.81 29.47 62.25
CA VAL A 594 7.86 30.95 62.18
C VAL A 594 6.84 31.60 63.13
N GLU A 595 5.59 31.12 63.16
CA GLU A 595 4.58 31.60 64.11
C GLU A 595 4.99 31.30 65.56
N SER A 596 5.49 30.10 65.85
CA SER A 596 5.94 29.73 67.20
C SER A 596 7.08 30.65 67.70
N LEU A 597 8.08 30.91 66.85
CA LEU A 597 9.16 31.86 67.19
C LEU A 597 8.65 33.29 67.31
N THR A 598 7.68 33.70 66.49
CA THR A 598 7.06 35.04 66.58
C THR A 598 6.29 35.20 67.89
N ALA A 599 5.59 34.17 68.36
CA ALA A 599 4.91 34.16 69.64
C ALA A 599 5.90 34.21 70.83
N GLU A 600 6.96 33.37 70.82
CA GLU A 600 8.00 33.40 71.85
C GLU A 600 8.76 34.74 71.88
N HIS A 601 9.11 35.28 70.72
CA HIS A 601 9.83 36.57 70.60
C HIS A 601 8.94 37.75 70.98
N HIS A 602 7.66 37.74 70.62
CA HIS A 602 6.68 38.71 71.12
C HIS A 602 6.59 38.67 72.65
N CYS A 603 6.49 37.49 73.27
CA CYS A 603 6.47 37.36 74.73
C CYS A 603 7.77 37.84 75.40
N HIS A 604 8.92 37.69 74.75
CA HIS A 604 10.19 38.26 75.22
C HIS A 604 10.20 39.79 75.15
N LEU A 605 9.84 40.36 73.99
CA LEU A 605 9.75 41.80 73.80
C LEU A 605 8.70 42.42 74.75
N LEU A 606 7.59 41.73 75.00
CA LEU A 606 6.55 42.19 75.93
C LEU A 606 7.07 42.27 77.39
N LYS A 607 7.96 41.35 77.78
CA LYS A 607 8.69 41.41 79.07
C LYS A 607 9.66 42.57 79.13
N GLU A 608 10.52 42.72 78.12
CA GLU A 608 11.49 43.82 78.05
C GLU A 608 10.81 45.21 77.97
N SER A 609 9.61 45.26 77.38
CA SER A 609 8.78 46.46 77.30
C SER A 609 8.11 46.86 78.61
N GLY A 610 8.07 45.96 79.60
CA GLY A 610 7.38 46.14 80.89
C GLY A 610 5.85 46.02 80.84
N LEU A 611 5.25 45.71 79.68
CA LEU A 611 3.79 45.67 79.51
C LEU A 611 3.14 44.33 79.91
N GLU A 612 3.89 43.23 80.02
CA GLU A 612 3.35 41.87 80.23
C GLU A 612 2.31 41.81 81.37
N ALA A 613 2.65 42.32 82.56
CA ALA A 613 1.79 42.25 83.74
C ALA A 613 0.47 43.03 83.59
N ILE A 614 0.44 44.07 82.75
CA ILE A 614 -0.77 44.86 82.47
C ILE A 614 -1.60 44.13 81.41
N VAL A 615 -0.97 43.58 80.37
CA VAL A 615 -1.64 42.82 79.30
C VAL A 615 -2.22 41.50 79.82
N ALA A 616 -1.57 40.84 80.77
CA ALA A 616 -2.14 39.71 81.50
C ALA A 616 -3.38 40.13 82.31
N ALA A 617 -3.26 41.19 83.13
CA ALA A 617 -4.38 41.72 83.92
C ALA A 617 -5.56 42.22 83.07
N LEU A 618 -5.33 42.64 81.82
CA LEU A 618 -6.37 42.96 80.84
C LEU A 618 -7.09 41.72 80.30
N ARG A 619 -6.36 40.63 80.06
CA ARG A 619 -6.91 39.38 79.50
C ARG A 619 -7.61 38.51 80.55
N GLU A 620 -7.16 38.57 81.80
CA GLU A 620 -7.73 37.81 82.94
C GLU A 620 -8.87 38.56 83.67
N LYS A 621 -9.28 39.73 83.17
CA LYS A 621 -10.30 40.57 83.82
C LYS A 621 -11.72 40.01 83.66
N ASP A 622 -12.38 39.77 84.79
CA ASP A 622 -13.85 39.66 84.87
C ASP A 622 -14.52 40.98 84.50
N ALA A 623 -15.66 40.92 83.79
CA ALA A 623 -16.38 42.09 83.26
C ALA A 623 -16.89 43.11 84.32
N VAL A 624 -16.73 42.82 85.62
CA VAL A 624 -17.24 43.62 86.74
C VAL A 624 -16.11 44.37 87.49
N THR A 625 -14.85 43.97 87.36
CA THR A 625 -13.75 44.58 88.14
C THR A 625 -13.15 45.82 87.47
N LEU A 626 -12.84 46.86 88.27
CA LEU A 626 -12.16 48.05 87.78
C LEU A 626 -10.67 47.74 87.57
N LEU A 627 -10.13 48.05 86.40
CA LEU A 627 -8.73 47.73 86.08
C LEU A 627 -7.75 48.44 87.05
N SER A 628 -8.09 49.67 87.46
CA SER A 628 -7.33 50.44 88.46
C SER A 628 -7.27 49.82 89.86
N SER A 629 -8.13 48.83 90.16
CA SER A 629 -8.15 48.10 91.44
C SER A 629 -7.24 46.87 91.48
N LEU A 630 -6.76 46.39 90.32
CA LEU A 630 -5.81 45.27 90.24
C LEU A 630 -4.39 45.76 90.55
N PRO A 631 -3.59 45.05 91.37
CA PRO A 631 -2.26 45.52 91.76
C PRO A 631 -1.34 45.73 90.55
N SER A 632 -1.38 44.80 89.59
CA SER A 632 -0.59 44.81 88.35
C SER A 632 -0.96 45.94 87.37
N ALA A 633 -2.17 46.52 87.50
CA ALA A 633 -2.68 47.59 86.64
C ALA A 633 -3.06 48.87 87.43
N SER A 634 -2.53 48.99 88.65
CA SER A 634 -2.67 50.20 89.48
C SER A 634 -1.97 51.41 88.82
N PRO A 635 -2.37 52.66 89.14
CA PRO A 635 -1.76 53.86 88.54
C PRO A 635 -0.23 53.93 88.71
N ALA A 636 0.30 53.43 89.85
CA ALA A 636 1.73 53.34 90.10
C ALA A 636 2.43 52.27 89.22
N ALA A 637 1.78 51.12 88.99
CA ALA A 637 2.27 50.09 88.08
C ALA A 637 2.29 50.56 86.62
N ILE A 638 1.27 51.30 86.19
CA ILE A 638 1.21 51.90 84.84
C ILE A 638 2.33 52.92 84.65
N LEU A 639 2.59 53.79 85.63
CA LEU A 639 3.70 54.76 85.54
C LEU A 639 5.08 54.06 85.53
N ALA A 640 5.26 52.97 86.28
CA ALA A 640 6.49 52.17 86.23
C ALA A 640 6.67 51.47 84.87
N ALA A 641 5.61 50.85 84.34
CA ALA A 641 5.61 50.26 83.00
C ALA A 641 5.83 51.31 81.90
N GLN A 642 5.28 52.53 82.04
CA GLN A 642 5.50 53.63 81.10
C GLN A 642 6.97 54.07 81.07
N GLN A 643 7.68 54.04 82.20
CA GLN A 643 9.12 54.31 82.26
C GLN A 643 9.95 53.19 81.63
N ALA A 644 9.62 51.92 81.93
CA ALA A 644 10.24 50.76 81.28
C ALA A 644 10.04 50.79 79.75
N PHE A 645 8.80 50.99 79.29
CA PHE A 645 8.44 51.09 77.89
C PHE A 645 9.15 52.25 77.17
N THR A 646 9.29 53.40 77.83
CA THR A 646 10.05 54.54 77.26
C THR A 646 11.54 54.23 77.11
N THR A 647 12.08 53.38 77.99
CA THR A 647 13.47 52.89 77.92
C THR A 647 13.62 51.88 76.78
N PHE A 648 12.73 50.88 76.71
CA PHE A 648 12.63 49.90 75.61
C PHE A 648 12.55 50.57 74.23
N LEU A 649 11.68 51.58 74.06
CA LEU A 649 11.58 52.41 72.84
C LEU A 649 12.83 53.27 72.52
N SER A 650 13.89 53.20 73.32
CA SER A 650 15.19 53.84 73.04
C SER A 650 16.34 52.85 72.89
N THR A 651 16.12 51.56 73.16
CA THR A 651 17.12 50.48 73.07
C THR A 651 16.82 49.45 71.99
N VAL A 652 15.58 49.36 71.52
CA VAL A 652 15.16 48.47 70.43
C VAL A 652 15.58 49.06 69.08
N ASP A 653 16.34 48.28 68.30
CA ASP A 653 16.45 48.46 66.86
C ASP A 653 15.16 47.93 66.19
N PRO A 654 14.44 48.73 65.38
CA PRO A 654 13.25 48.24 64.68
C PRO A 654 13.57 47.31 63.49
N VAL A 655 14.84 47.20 63.06
CA VAL A 655 15.23 46.42 61.88
C VAL A 655 15.69 45.01 62.22
N SER A 656 16.42 44.82 63.33
CA SER A 656 17.04 43.53 63.66
C SER A 656 17.07 43.21 65.16
N SER A 657 16.97 41.92 65.48
CA SER A 657 17.15 41.42 66.86
C SER A 657 18.31 40.44 66.94
N PRO A 658 19.25 40.59 67.90
CA PRO A 658 20.37 39.67 68.06
C PRO A 658 19.93 38.24 68.39
N ARG A 659 18.73 38.05 68.99
CA ARG A 659 18.12 36.73 69.23
C ARG A 659 17.83 35.95 67.94
N LEU A 660 17.58 36.65 66.83
CA LEU A 660 17.19 36.07 65.53
C LEU A 660 18.38 35.94 64.58
N SER A 661 19.61 36.21 65.03
CA SER A 661 20.84 36.22 64.23
C SER A 661 21.28 34.85 63.66
N LEU A 662 20.61 33.76 64.04
CA LEU A 662 20.83 32.40 63.53
C LEU A 662 19.85 31.99 62.42
N LEU A 663 18.93 32.87 62.01
CA LEU A 663 17.93 32.65 60.96
C LEU A 663 18.32 33.35 59.64
N PRO A 664 17.68 33.01 58.50
CA PRO A 664 17.82 33.77 57.27
C PRO A 664 17.35 35.22 57.48
N PRO A 665 18.03 36.23 56.90
CA PRO A 665 17.80 37.64 57.26
C PRO A 665 16.39 38.12 56.92
N HIS A 666 15.74 37.54 55.91
CA HIS A 666 14.37 37.92 55.51
C HIS A 666 13.33 37.37 56.51
N ILE A 667 13.48 36.12 56.95
CA ILE A 667 12.62 35.50 57.98
C ILE A 667 12.84 36.19 59.34
N ALA A 668 14.10 36.45 59.70
CA ALA A 668 14.45 37.19 60.92
C ALA A 668 13.81 38.58 60.95
N ALA A 669 13.80 39.31 59.82
CA ALA A 669 13.13 40.60 59.71
C ALA A 669 11.61 40.50 59.81
N SER A 670 10.97 39.49 59.19
CA SER A 670 9.51 39.29 59.31
C SER A 670 9.12 38.98 60.75
N ILE A 671 9.72 37.94 61.36
CA ILE A 671 9.48 37.57 62.77
C ILE A 671 9.66 38.77 63.69
N HIS A 672 10.68 39.61 63.44
CA HIS A 672 10.89 40.79 64.26
C HIS A 672 9.80 41.85 64.06
N ALA A 673 9.49 42.24 62.83
CA ALA A 673 8.48 43.23 62.52
C ALA A 673 7.07 42.79 62.95
N ASP A 674 6.76 41.50 62.80
CA ASP A 674 5.49 40.90 63.22
C ASP A 674 5.36 40.85 64.75
N ALA A 675 6.44 40.53 65.48
CA ALA A 675 6.46 40.60 66.93
C ALA A 675 6.37 42.05 67.46
N LEU A 676 7.03 43.01 66.79
CA LEU A 676 6.91 44.44 67.09
C LEU A 676 5.52 44.99 66.80
N ARG A 677 4.85 44.55 65.74
CA ARG A 677 3.45 44.88 65.45
C ARG A 677 2.55 44.44 66.61
N ARG A 678 2.69 43.18 67.06
CA ARG A 678 1.96 42.63 68.21
C ARG A 678 2.24 43.39 69.52
N VAL A 679 3.47 43.90 69.72
CA VAL A 679 3.77 44.80 70.87
C VAL A 679 3.12 46.17 70.70
N SER A 680 3.05 46.72 69.49
CA SER A 680 2.35 47.99 69.23
C SER A 680 0.83 47.88 69.43
N GLU A 681 0.25 46.71 69.11
CA GLU A 681 -1.15 46.36 69.34
C GLU A 681 -1.41 46.19 70.85
N ALA A 682 -0.58 45.43 71.56
CA ALA A 682 -0.68 45.30 73.02
C ALA A 682 -0.56 46.65 73.75
N TYR A 683 0.28 47.58 73.26
CA TYR A 683 0.31 48.95 73.77
C TYR A 683 -0.96 49.74 73.43
N ALA A 684 -1.53 49.55 72.24
CA ALA A 684 -2.77 50.18 71.83
C ALA A 684 -3.98 49.71 72.66
N ASP A 685 -4.01 48.43 73.07
CA ASP A 685 -5.01 47.87 73.97
C ASP A 685 -4.90 48.48 75.38
N VAL A 686 -3.67 48.55 75.92
CA VAL A 686 -3.37 49.21 77.21
C VAL A 686 -3.77 50.69 77.17
N TRP A 687 -3.50 51.39 76.07
CA TRP A 687 -3.91 52.80 75.90
C TRP A 687 -5.43 52.97 75.94
N ASP A 688 -6.19 52.15 75.20
CA ASP A 688 -7.66 52.26 75.19
C ASP A 688 -8.26 51.91 76.56
N ALA A 689 -7.74 50.88 77.23
CA ALA A 689 -8.21 50.51 78.56
C ALA A 689 -7.93 51.59 79.64
N VAL A 690 -6.84 52.36 79.50
CA VAL A 690 -6.54 53.52 80.36
C VAL A 690 -7.38 54.75 79.98
N ALA A 691 -7.74 54.91 78.71
CA ALA A 691 -8.62 55.98 78.23
C ALA A 691 -10.09 55.78 78.62
N ASP A 692 -10.56 54.53 78.63
CA ASP A 692 -11.94 54.12 78.93
C ASP A 692 -12.39 54.57 80.34
N PRO A 693 -13.48 55.37 80.46
CA PRO A 693 -14.03 55.75 81.76
C PRO A 693 -14.47 54.59 82.64
N ALA A 694 -14.81 53.42 82.08
CA ALA A 694 -15.27 52.26 82.87
C ALA A 694 -14.14 51.59 83.68
N ASN A 695 -12.86 51.86 83.40
CA ASN A 695 -11.74 51.25 84.12
C ASN A 695 -11.24 52.05 85.34
N GLY A 696 -11.79 53.23 85.59
CA GLY A 696 -11.61 53.95 86.85
C GLY A 696 -10.25 54.61 87.06
N TYR A 697 -9.62 55.14 85.99
CA TYR A 697 -8.36 55.89 86.07
C TYR A 697 -8.58 57.41 86.19
N GLU A 698 -7.98 58.00 87.24
CA GLU A 698 -7.82 59.45 87.41
C GLU A 698 -6.56 59.93 86.66
N GLY A 699 -6.60 61.11 86.04
CA GLY A 699 -5.43 61.70 85.38
C GLY A 699 -4.97 61.01 84.08
N ARG A 700 -5.90 60.45 83.29
CA ARG A 700 -5.60 59.59 82.11
C ARG A 700 -4.51 60.13 81.18
N ASP A 701 -4.58 61.41 80.80
CA ASP A 701 -3.62 62.07 79.90
C ASP A 701 -2.19 62.21 80.47
N SER A 702 -1.97 61.95 81.76
CA SER A 702 -0.65 61.99 82.41
C SER A 702 -0.06 60.61 82.71
N LEU A 703 -0.84 59.53 82.62
CA LEU A 703 -0.38 58.16 82.90
C LEU A 703 0.41 57.54 81.74
N LEU A 704 0.09 57.91 80.49
CA LEU A 704 0.74 57.41 79.29
C LEU A 704 1.23 58.58 78.42
N ARG A 705 2.55 58.66 78.20
CA ARG A 705 3.21 59.86 77.66
C ARG A 705 3.26 59.97 76.12
N ARG A 706 3.07 58.87 75.39
CA ARG A 706 3.15 58.82 73.91
C ARG A 706 1.88 58.22 73.33
N LYS A 707 1.40 58.74 72.21
CA LYS A 707 0.20 58.24 71.53
C LYS A 707 0.49 56.94 70.76
N LYS A 708 -0.56 56.17 70.48
CA LYS A 708 -0.48 54.92 69.68
C LYS A 708 0.32 55.10 68.38
N ASP A 709 0.02 56.16 67.63
CA ASP A 709 0.62 56.40 66.31
C ASP A 709 2.10 56.79 66.41
N GLU A 710 2.49 57.50 67.48
CA GLU A 710 3.89 57.81 67.79
C GLU A 710 4.66 56.52 68.10
N VAL A 711 4.06 55.60 68.86
CA VAL A 711 4.67 54.30 69.21
C VAL A 711 4.80 53.39 67.99
N ARG A 712 3.81 53.33 67.10
CA ARG A 712 3.89 52.60 65.82
C ARG A 712 5.06 53.09 64.96
N MET A 713 5.13 54.40 64.73
CA MET A 713 6.22 55.04 63.98
C MET A 713 7.61 54.77 64.56
N LEU A 714 7.73 54.73 65.90
CA LEU A 714 8.99 54.45 66.59
C LEU A 714 9.42 52.98 66.52
N LEU A 715 8.46 52.05 66.45
CA LEU A 715 8.72 50.62 66.28
C LEU A 715 8.92 50.21 64.81
N GLY A 716 8.90 51.17 63.87
CA GLY A 716 9.02 50.89 62.42
C GLY A 716 7.77 50.22 61.81
N VAL A 717 6.67 50.17 62.54
CA VAL A 717 5.42 49.51 62.14
C VAL A 717 4.51 50.55 61.47
N GLN A 718 4.18 50.33 60.19
CA GLN A 718 3.19 51.10 59.43
C GLN A 718 1.89 50.31 59.27
#